data_AF-A0A7M7NJF6-F1
#
_entry.id   AF-A0A7M7NJF6-F1
#
_cell.length_a   1.000
_cell.length_b   1.000
_cell.length_c   1.000
_cell.angle_alpha   90.00
_cell.angle_beta   90.00
_cell.angle_gamma   90.00
#
_symmetry.space_group_name_H-M   'P 1'
#
loop_
_entity.id
_entity.type
_entity.pdbx_description
1 polymer ?
#
loop_
_entity_poly.entity_id
_entity_poly.type
_entity_poly.pdbx_seq_one_letter_code
_entity_poly.pdbx_strand_id
1 'polypeptide(L)'
;MWYFNECASNPCRNGGTCNDDVNRYMCQCMSGWAGVNCQINLNECLSQPCLHDGICLDGINSYTCQCGDGWTGTNCGIDIDECSDEPCENGGVCVDGLNSYTCTCTEGWEGSTCGVNKNDCVNDPCQNEGACLDGLNSYTCQCTEGWEGSNCENDIDECSSQPCGNQGICQDEENGYTCTCEDGWTGTHCETDIDECTSQPCGNQGNCQDEENGYTCTCEDGWTGTHCETDIDECTSQPCGNQGNCQDEENGYTCTCEDGWTGTHCETDIDECTSQPCGNQGNCQDEENGYTCTCEDGWTGTHCETDIDECTSQPCGNQGNCQDEENGYTCTCEDGWTGTHCETDIDECTSQPCGNQGNCQDEENGYTCTCEDGWTGTHCETDIDECTSQPCGNQGNCQDEKNGYTCTCEDGWTDTHCETDIDECTSQPCGNQGNCQDEENGYTCTCEDGWTGTHCETDIDECTSQPCGNQGNCQDEENGYTCTCEDGWTGTHCETDIDECSSQPCGNQGICQDEENGYTCTCEDGWTGTHCETDIDECTSQPCGNQGNCQDEENGYTCTCEDGWTGTHCETDIDECTSQPCGNQGNCQDEENGYTCTCEDGWTGTHCETLHPSVLALGKDSTCSDGLGLNYTLPMFEVCRERPDENGKMVATIPKIILRRGDGSCPNSGRARLSGYRQCRFPDFNECASNPCRNGGTCTDDVNRYLCQCMAGWAGVNCQISE
;
A
#
# COMPACT_ATOMS: atom_id res chain seq x y z
N MET A 1 -14.08 147.44 125.84
CA MET A 1 -13.32 146.48 125.01
C MET A 1 -13.88 146.57 123.61
N TRP A 2 -13.01 146.61 122.61
CA TRP A 2 -13.33 146.87 121.20
C TRP A 2 -13.79 145.57 120.50
N TYR A 3 -14.81 145.64 119.63
CA TYR A 3 -15.32 144.53 118.79
C TYR A 3 -14.55 144.52 117.45
N PHE A 4 -14.08 143.34 116.99
CA PHE A 4 -13.38 143.12 115.72
C PHE A 4 -14.29 142.29 114.80
N ASN A 5 -14.26 142.51 113.48
CA ASN A 5 -15.02 141.74 112.48
C ASN A 5 -14.02 140.89 111.68
N GLU A 6 -14.08 139.58 111.86
CA GLU A 6 -13.19 138.59 111.27
C GLU A 6 -13.46 138.34 109.77
N CYS A 7 -14.70 138.54 109.30
CA CYS A 7 -15.06 138.37 107.88
C CYS A 7 -14.51 139.45 106.93
N ALA A 8 -14.00 140.58 107.44
CA ALA A 8 -13.40 141.64 106.60
C ALA A 8 -12.21 141.16 105.75
N SER A 9 -11.59 140.03 106.12
CA SER A 9 -10.48 139.42 105.39
C SER A 9 -10.89 138.50 104.21
N ASN A 10 -12.20 138.32 103.98
CA ASN A 10 -12.76 137.38 102.99
C ASN A 10 -12.14 135.97 103.04
N PRO A 11 -12.25 135.26 104.17
CA PRO A 11 -11.58 133.98 104.35
C PRO A 11 -12.20 132.81 103.55
N CYS A 12 -13.47 132.89 103.16
CA CYS A 12 -14.17 131.82 102.45
C CYS A 12 -13.81 131.79 100.96
N ARG A 13 -13.35 130.64 100.48
CA ARG A 13 -12.96 130.40 99.08
C ARG A 13 -14.09 129.76 98.28
N ASN A 14 -13.88 129.66 96.97
CA ASN A 14 -14.74 128.91 96.03
C ASN A 14 -16.23 129.30 96.12
N GLY A 15 -16.48 130.61 96.25
CA GLY A 15 -17.84 131.15 96.32
C GLY A 15 -18.56 130.90 97.65
N GLY A 16 -17.86 130.42 98.69
CA GLY A 16 -18.43 130.25 100.02
C GLY A 16 -18.75 131.59 100.70
N THR A 17 -19.83 131.62 101.50
CA THR A 17 -20.31 132.83 102.19
C THR A 17 -19.75 132.92 103.60
N CYS A 18 -19.16 134.07 103.98
CA CYS A 18 -18.60 134.31 105.31
C CYS A 18 -19.64 134.88 106.27
N ASN A 19 -19.77 134.26 107.44
CA ASN A 19 -20.58 134.74 108.56
C ASN A 19 -19.68 135.08 109.75
N ASP A 20 -19.82 136.29 110.28
CA ASP A 20 -19.00 136.86 111.38
C ASP A 20 -19.60 136.51 112.75
N ASP A 21 -18.79 135.96 113.66
CA ASP A 21 -19.17 135.48 115.00
C ASP A 21 -18.20 136.12 116.05
N VAL A 22 -18.54 136.10 117.36
CA VAL A 22 -17.65 136.70 118.39
C VAL A 22 -16.30 135.97 118.45
N ASN A 23 -15.22 136.64 118.05
CA ASN A 23 -13.84 136.13 117.96
C ASN A 23 -13.62 134.94 117.00
N ARG A 24 -14.51 134.71 116.01
CA ARG A 24 -14.35 133.67 114.96
C ARG A 24 -15.22 133.98 113.73
N TYR A 25 -14.96 133.31 112.61
CA TYR A 25 -15.85 133.35 111.43
C TYR A 25 -16.26 131.93 111.00
N MET A 26 -17.31 131.80 110.20
CA MET A 26 -17.78 130.53 109.64
C MET A 26 -18.11 130.66 108.15
N CYS A 27 -17.56 129.76 107.33
CA CYS A 27 -17.85 129.68 105.90
C CYS A 27 -18.94 128.65 105.59
N GLN A 28 -19.96 129.06 104.85
CA GLN A 28 -20.93 128.15 104.23
C GLN A 28 -20.48 127.82 102.80
N CYS A 29 -20.20 126.55 102.53
CA CYS A 29 -19.63 126.09 101.27
C CYS A 29 -20.70 125.74 100.23
N MET A 30 -20.39 126.00 98.96
CA MET A 30 -21.19 125.52 97.82
C MET A 30 -21.08 123.99 97.69
N SER A 31 -22.10 123.34 97.12
CA SER A 31 -22.10 121.89 96.87
C SER A 31 -20.84 121.45 96.11
N GLY A 32 -20.24 120.34 96.52
CA GLY A 32 -18.93 119.88 96.05
C GLY A 32 -17.73 120.45 96.83
N TRP A 33 -17.93 121.41 97.74
CA TRP A 33 -16.83 122.00 98.53
C TRP A 33 -17.01 121.82 100.05
N ALA A 34 -15.90 121.62 100.75
CA ALA A 34 -15.83 121.43 102.20
C ALA A 34 -14.59 122.11 102.81
N GLY A 35 -14.47 122.02 104.14
CA GLY A 35 -13.38 122.63 104.91
C GLY A 35 -13.72 124.02 105.47
N VAL A 36 -12.94 124.46 106.46
CA VAL A 36 -13.21 125.70 107.23
C VAL A 36 -13.31 126.97 106.38
N ASN A 37 -12.64 126.98 105.22
CA ASN A 37 -12.66 128.06 104.24
C ASN A 37 -13.20 127.61 102.88
N CYS A 38 -13.94 126.48 102.83
CA CYS A 38 -14.46 125.89 101.58
C CYS A 38 -13.38 125.55 100.54
N GLN A 39 -12.19 125.19 101.01
CA GLN A 39 -11.01 124.95 100.17
C GLN A 39 -10.86 123.51 99.66
N ILE A 40 -11.65 122.57 100.16
CA ILE A 40 -11.52 121.14 99.87
C ILE A 40 -12.59 120.75 98.86
N ASN A 41 -12.21 120.23 97.68
CA ASN A 41 -13.17 119.57 96.77
C ASN A 41 -13.58 118.23 97.38
N LEU A 42 -14.88 117.95 97.42
CA LEU A 42 -15.40 116.65 97.83
C LEU A 42 -15.14 115.66 96.69
N ASN A 43 -14.53 114.51 97.01
CA ASN A 43 -14.24 113.50 96.01
C ASN A 43 -15.46 112.59 95.82
N GLU A 44 -16.16 112.72 94.68
CA GLU A 44 -17.36 111.96 94.36
C GLU A 44 -17.08 110.48 94.02
N CYS A 45 -15.85 110.14 93.62
CA CYS A 45 -15.44 108.77 93.30
C CYS A 45 -15.34 107.84 94.52
N LEU A 46 -15.36 108.36 95.74
CA LEU A 46 -15.37 107.53 96.96
C LEU A 46 -16.63 106.65 97.08
N SER A 47 -17.69 106.99 96.36
CA SER A 47 -18.91 106.17 96.29
C SER A 47 -18.81 104.95 95.36
N GLN A 48 -17.68 104.77 94.67
CA GLN A 48 -17.44 103.71 93.67
C GLN A 48 -18.55 103.61 92.60
N PRO A 49 -18.83 104.70 91.86
CA PRO A 49 -19.95 104.71 90.92
C PRO A 49 -19.69 103.96 89.60
N CYS A 50 -18.43 103.69 89.24
CA CYS A 50 -18.06 102.99 88.01
C CYS A 50 -18.05 101.47 88.24
N LEU A 51 -18.81 100.74 87.42
CA LEU A 51 -18.90 99.27 87.45
C LEU A 51 -17.84 98.64 86.54
N HIS A 52 -17.69 97.31 86.63
CA HIS A 52 -16.81 96.48 85.77
C HIS A 52 -15.38 97.02 85.64
N ASP A 53 -14.77 97.34 86.78
CA ASP A 53 -13.41 97.88 86.90
C ASP A 53 -13.17 99.19 86.13
N GLY A 54 -14.24 99.94 85.81
CA GLY A 54 -14.16 101.26 85.18
C GLY A 54 -13.41 102.28 86.04
N ILE A 55 -12.59 103.12 85.41
CA ILE A 55 -11.78 104.12 86.10
C ILE A 55 -12.63 105.35 86.40
N CYS A 56 -12.78 105.70 87.68
CA CYS A 56 -13.51 106.89 88.12
C CYS A 56 -12.60 108.13 88.14
N LEU A 57 -13.06 109.20 87.49
CA LEU A 57 -12.41 110.51 87.47
C LEU A 57 -13.27 111.53 88.24
N ASP A 58 -12.67 112.15 89.26
CA ASP A 58 -13.31 113.15 90.14
C ASP A 58 -13.50 114.50 89.43
N GLY A 59 -14.67 115.10 89.59
CA GLY A 59 -15.05 116.41 89.07
C GLY A 59 -15.36 117.40 90.19
N ILE A 60 -16.09 118.48 89.90
CA ILE A 60 -16.61 119.39 90.92
C ILE A 60 -18.11 119.12 91.02
N ASN A 61 -18.55 118.46 92.10
CA ASN A 61 -19.93 118.01 92.27
C ASN A 61 -20.37 117.08 91.11
N SER A 62 -19.43 116.31 90.55
CA SER A 62 -19.63 115.38 89.42
C SER A 62 -18.50 114.35 89.32
N TYR A 63 -18.72 113.27 88.58
CA TYR A 63 -17.68 112.28 88.24
C TYR A 63 -17.81 111.83 86.78
N THR A 64 -16.80 111.16 86.24
CA THR A 64 -16.86 110.51 84.91
C THR A 64 -16.21 109.14 84.97
N CYS A 65 -16.84 108.12 84.39
CA CYS A 65 -16.30 106.77 84.29
C CYS A 65 -15.70 106.53 82.91
N GLN A 66 -14.48 106.01 82.87
CA GLN A 66 -13.87 105.45 81.67
C GLN A 66 -14.05 103.94 81.70
N CYS A 67 -14.81 103.40 80.75
CA CYS A 67 -15.16 101.98 80.69
C CYS A 67 -14.06 101.15 80.02
N GLY A 68 -13.87 99.92 80.51
CA GLY A 68 -13.01 98.93 79.87
C GLY A 68 -13.67 98.28 78.65
N ASP A 69 -12.92 97.45 77.94
CA ASP A 69 -13.40 96.72 76.76
C ASP A 69 -14.66 95.89 77.09
N GLY A 70 -15.64 95.88 76.18
CA GLY A 70 -16.93 95.21 76.35
C GLY A 70 -18.00 95.99 77.13
N TRP A 71 -17.68 97.17 77.71
CA TRP A 71 -18.64 97.93 78.53
C TRP A 71 -18.79 99.39 78.10
N THR A 72 -20.01 99.91 78.23
CA THR A 72 -20.38 101.29 77.90
C THR A 72 -21.38 101.88 78.91
N GLY A 73 -21.80 103.12 78.67
CA GLY A 73 -22.72 103.87 79.53
C GLY A 73 -22.03 104.68 80.63
N THR A 74 -22.78 105.56 81.30
CA THR A 74 -22.23 106.55 82.24
C THR A 74 -21.50 105.96 83.43
N ASN A 75 -21.90 104.75 83.85
CA ASN A 75 -21.31 104.00 84.96
C ASN A 75 -20.69 102.68 84.51
N CYS A 76 -20.45 102.48 83.21
CA CYS A 76 -19.91 101.24 82.64
C CYS A 76 -20.73 99.98 82.95
N GLY A 77 -22.06 100.14 83.06
CA GLY A 77 -22.99 99.06 83.40
C GLY A 77 -23.73 98.46 82.21
N ILE A 78 -23.45 98.92 80.99
CA ILE A 78 -24.10 98.45 79.76
C ILE A 78 -23.08 97.60 79.00
N ASP A 79 -23.42 96.34 78.74
CA ASP A 79 -22.64 95.42 77.91
C ASP A 79 -22.71 95.85 76.44
N ILE A 80 -21.62 95.70 75.68
CA ILE A 80 -21.59 95.98 74.24
C ILE A 80 -22.11 94.73 73.51
N ASP A 81 -23.16 94.89 72.70
CA ASP A 81 -23.68 93.78 71.88
C ASP A 81 -22.76 93.56 70.66
N GLU A 82 -21.88 92.56 70.75
CA GLU A 82 -20.92 92.21 69.69
C GLU A 82 -21.57 91.57 68.46
N CYS A 83 -22.85 91.17 68.54
CA CYS A 83 -23.61 90.69 67.38
C CYS A 83 -24.15 91.81 66.49
N SER A 84 -24.08 93.07 66.92
CA SER A 84 -24.53 94.23 66.16
C SER A 84 -23.81 94.40 64.81
N ASP A 85 -22.57 93.90 64.70
CA ASP A 85 -21.73 93.99 63.50
C ASP A 85 -21.89 92.78 62.56
N GLU A 86 -22.87 91.91 62.82
CA GLU A 86 -23.19 90.69 62.02
C GLU A 86 -21.97 89.78 61.75
N PRO A 87 -21.22 89.32 62.79
CA PRO A 87 -19.96 88.60 62.59
C PRO A 87 -20.10 87.14 62.11
N CYS A 88 -21.32 86.60 62.03
CA CYS A 88 -21.58 85.22 61.59
C CYS A 88 -21.97 85.17 60.11
N GLU A 89 -21.21 84.42 59.31
CA GLU A 89 -21.40 84.25 57.88
C GLU A 89 -22.42 83.13 57.55
N ASN A 90 -22.84 83.05 56.29
CA ASN A 90 -23.65 81.95 55.73
C ASN A 90 -24.95 81.62 56.48
N GLY A 91 -25.57 82.65 57.07
CA GLY A 91 -26.83 82.51 57.81
C GLY A 91 -26.67 81.89 59.20
N GLY A 92 -25.44 81.83 59.72
CA GLY A 92 -25.18 81.48 61.12
C GLY A 92 -25.87 82.44 62.09
N VAL A 93 -26.37 81.91 63.21
CA VAL A 93 -27.03 82.72 64.24
C VAL A 93 -25.99 83.20 65.25
N CYS A 94 -25.89 84.52 65.42
CA CYS A 94 -25.01 85.14 66.40
C CYS A 94 -25.65 85.16 67.79
N VAL A 95 -24.87 84.75 68.80
CA VAL A 95 -25.24 84.84 70.21
C VAL A 95 -24.21 85.70 70.93
N ASP A 96 -24.69 86.81 71.47
CA ASP A 96 -23.91 87.77 72.23
C ASP A 96 -23.48 87.20 73.60
N GLY A 97 -22.33 87.63 74.09
CA GLY A 97 -21.72 87.17 75.33
C GLY A 97 -20.84 88.26 75.92
N LEU A 98 -20.31 88.06 77.14
CA LEU A 98 -19.55 89.10 77.82
C LEU A 98 -18.22 89.37 77.11
N ASN A 99 -18.11 90.49 76.39
CA ASN A 99 -16.95 90.88 75.59
C ASN A 99 -16.52 89.78 74.58
N SER A 100 -17.51 89.05 74.03
CA SER A 100 -17.32 87.95 73.08
C SER A 100 -18.64 87.52 72.45
N TYR A 101 -18.60 86.95 71.24
CA TYR A 101 -19.76 86.36 70.58
C TYR A 101 -19.53 84.89 70.24
N THR A 102 -20.61 84.13 70.01
CA THR A 102 -20.55 82.76 69.48
C THR A 102 -21.50 82.61 68.29
N CYS A 103 -21.02 82.04 67.19
CA CYS A 103 -21.83 81.71 66.03
C CYS A 103 -22.30 80.24 66.07
N THR A 104 -23.60 80.00 65.92
CA THR A 104 -24.13 78.66 65.66
C THR A 104 -24.39 78.50 64.17
N CYS A 105 -23.65 77.60 63.53
CA CYS A 105 -23.67 77.43 62.08
C CYS A 105 -24.87 76.62 61.59
N THR A 106 -25.35 77.00 60.41
CA THR A 106 -26.35 76.26 59.63
C THR A 106 -25.73 74.99 59.05
N GLU A 107 -26.58 74.03 58.64
CA GLU A 107 -26.12 72.76 58.06
C GLU A 107 -25.23 73.02 56.83
N GLY A 108 -24.09 72.32 56.75
CA GLY A 108 -23.07 72.51 55.72
C GLY A 108 -21.94 73.50 56.03
N TRP A 109 -22.02 74.24 57.15
CA TRP A 109 -20.99 75.23 57.53
C TRP A 109 -20.35 74.93 58.89
N GLU A 110 -19.07 75.24 59.01
CA GLU A 110 -18.27 75.09 60.23
C GLU A 110 -17.32 76.28 60.46
N GLY A 111 -16.60 76.24 61.59
CA GLY A 111 -15.70 77.31 62.02
C GLY A 111 -16.37 78.35 62.93
N SER A 112 -15.56 79.20 63.56
CA SER A 112 -16.00 80.16 64.59
C SER A 112 -16.91 81.28 64.05
N THR A 113 -16.87 81.54 62.75
CA THR A 113 -17.72 82.52 62.06
C THR A 113 -18.64 81.87 61.03
N CYS A 114 -18.70 80.53 60.95
CA CYS A 114 -19.46 79.79 59.93
C CYS A 114 -19.05 80.08 58.48
N GLY A 115 -17.81 80.52 58.27
CA GLY A 115 -17.25 80.82 56.95
C GLY A 115 -16.64 79.62 56.20
N VAL A 116 -16.56 78.44 56.83
CA VAL A 116 -15.92 77.26 56.25
C VAL A 116 -16.98 76.27 55.79
N ASN A 117 -16.96 75.87 54.51
CA ASN A 117 -17.79 74.78 54.02
C ASN A 117 -17.32 73.46 54.66
N LYS A 118 -18.25 72.71 55.23
CA LYS A 118 -17.94 71.41 55.82
C LYS A 118 -17.61 70.43 54.69
N ASN A 119 -16.46 69.76 54.79
CA ASN A 119 -16.03 68.80 53.77
C ASN A 119 -16.87 67.52 53.85
N ASP A 120 -17.74 67.31 52.86
CA ASP A 120 -18.66 66.17 52.78
C ASP A 120 -17.97 64.87 52.26
N CYS A 121 -16.72 64.96 51.79
CA CYS A 121 -15.93 63.82 51.31
C CYS A 121 -15.14 63.07 52.40
N VAL A 122 -15.20 63.49 53.67
CA VAL A 122 -14.37 62.91 54.75
C VAL A 122 -14.61 61.41 54.99
N ASN A 123 -15.77 60.88 54.61
CA ASN A 123 -16.10 59.46 54.79
C ASN A 123 -15.93 58.61 53.52
N ASP A 124 -15.28 59.13 52.47
CA ASP A 124 -15.11 58.49 51.17
C ASP A 124 -16.42 57.87 50.63
N PRO A 125 -17.46 58.69 50.37
CA PRO A 125 -18.77 58.18 49.95
C PRO A 125 -18.78 57.56 48.54
N CYS A 126 -17.77 57.85 47.71
CA CYS A 126 -17.64 57.32 46.35
C CYS A 126 -17.00 55.93 46.35
N GLN A 127 -17.65 54.98 45.67
CA GLN A 127 -17.18 53.60 45.52
C GLN A 127 -16.32 53.44 44.26
N ASN A 128 -15.71 52.26 44.07
CA ASN A 128 -14.99 51.87 42.85
C ASN A 128 -13.94 52.86 42.36
N GLU A 129 -13.16 53.39 43.32
CA GLU A 129 -12.09 54.38 43.08
C GLU A 129 -12.58 55.72 42.48
N GLY A 130 -13.89 55.99 42.56
CA GLY A 130 -14.48 57.27 42.16
C GLY A 130 -13.93 58.45 42.98
N ALA A 131 -13.60 59.55 42.30
CA ALA A 131 -13.07 60.74 42.96
C ALA A 131 -14.20 61.57 43.59
N CYS A 132 -14.15 61.77 44.91
CA CYS A 132 -15.12 62.62 45.61
C CYS A 132 -14.78 64.11 45.45
N LEU A 133 -15.77 64.89 45.03
CA LEU A 133 -15.71 66.34 44.90
C LEU A 133 -16.65 66.98 45.92
N ASP A 134 -16.08 67.77 46.84
CA ASP A 134 -16.82 68.52 47.86
C ASP A 134 -17.66 69.62 47.21
N GLY A 135 -18.93 69.69 47.59
CA GLY A 135 -19.92 70.68 47.14
C GLY A 135 -20.47 71.48 48.31
N LEU A 136 -21.43 72.37 48.04
CA LEU A 136 -22.09 73.14 49.10
C LEU A 136 -23.13 72.25 49.79
N ASN A 137 -22.85 71.80 51.02
CA ASN A 137 -23.71 70.88 51.78
C ASN A 137 -24.12 69.62 50.98
N SER A 138 -23.22 69.15 50.11
CA SER A 138 -23.39 67.99 49.24
C SER A 138 -22.04 67.58 48.67
N TYR A 139 -21.96 66.41 48.07
CA TYR A 139 -20.78 65.94 47.35
C TYR A 139 -21.18 65.44 45.96
N THR A 140 -20.22 65.30 45.06
CA THR A 140 -20.42 64.65 43.76
C THR A 140 -19.29 63.66 43.51
N CYS A 141 -19.64 62.45 43.09
CA CYS A 141 -18.66 61.44 42.71
C CYS A 141 -18.37 61.53 41.21
N GLN A 142 -17.09 61.62 40.87
CA GLN A 142 -16.62 61.44 39.50
C GLN A 142 -16.19 59.99 39.34
N CYS A 143 -17.03 59.21 38.65
CA CYS A 143 -16.79 57.78 38.47
C CYS A 143 -15.64 57.50 37.51
N THR A 144 -14.95 56.40 37.80
CA THR A 144 -13.96 55.75 36.94
C THR A 144 -14.65 55.13 35.73
N GLU A 145 -13.88 54.83 34.69
CA GLU A 145 -14.40 54.16 33.48
C GLU A 145 -15.03 52.81 33.87
N GLY A 146 -16.20 52.50 33.30
CA GLY A 146 -16.98 51.29 33.63
C GLY A 146 -18.01 51.43 34.76
N TRP A 147 -18.05 52.55 35.50
CA TRP A 147 -18.95 52.71 36.64
C TRP A 147 -19.91 53.90 36.51
N GLU A 148 -21.16 53.71 36.93
CA GLU A 148 -22.21 54.73 36.97
C GLU A 148 -22.97 54.75 38.32
N GLY A 149 -23.88 55.72 38.46
CA GLY A 149 -24.62 55.95 39.69
C GLY A 149 -24.11 57.14 40.50
N SER A 150 -24.84 57.48 41.56
CA SER A 150 -24.59 58.70 42.34
C SER A 150 -23.33 58.61 43.21
N ASN A 151 -22.92 57.39 43.56
CA ASN A 151 -21.74 57.04 44.33
C ASN A 151 -20.84 56.05 43.56
N CYS A 152 -21.01 55.94 42.23
CA CYS A 152 -20.29 54.99 41.37
C CYS A 152 -20.52 53.52 41.75
N GLU A 153 -21.72 53.20 42.23
CA GLU A 153 -22.11 51.91 42.79
C GLU A 153 -22.54 50.86 41.77
N ASN A 154 -22.82 51.26 40.53
CA ASN A 154 -23.31 50.36 39.49
C ASN A 154 -22.24 50.18 38.41
N ASP A 155 -21.95 48.92 38.09
CA ASP A 155 -21.19 48.55 36.91
C ASP A 155 -22.03 48.87 35.67
N ILE A 156 -21.40 49.42 34.64
CA ILE A 156 -22.08 49.72 33.37
C ILE A 156 -22.23 48.41 32.62
N ASP A 157 -23.48 47.99 32.36
CA ASP A 157 -23.74 46.82 31.53
C ASP A 157 -23.37 47.11 30.06
N GLU A 158 -22.16 46.72 29.64
CA GLU A 158 -21.68 46.91 28.27
C GLU A 158 -22.45 46.05 27.25
N CYS A 159 -23.07 44.96 27.71
CA CYS A 159 -23.92 44.09 26.89
C CYS A 159 -25.25 44.72 26.48
N SER A 160 -25.70 45.78 27.16
CA SER A 160 -26.91 46.55 26.79
C SER A 160 -26.82 47.15 25.38
N SER A 161 -25.61 47.33 24.86
CA SER A 161 -25.36 47.83 23.49
C SER A 161 -25.46 46.75 22.40
N GLN A 162 -25.65 45.48 22.77
CA GLN A 162 -25.64 44.31 21.88
C GLN A 162 -24.36 44.21 21.02
N PRO A 163 -23.17 44.15 21.64
CA PRO A 163 -21.92 44.20 20.89
C PRO A 163 -21.56 42.89 20.16
N CYS A 164 -22.12 41.75 20.58
CA CYS A 164 -21.85 40.45 19.96
C CYS A 164 -22.69 40.25 18.70
N GLY A 165 -22.03 39.99 17.56
CA GLY A 165 -22.66 39.65 16.29
C GLY A 165 -23.12 38.19 16.23
N ASN A 166 -23.84 37.84 15.16
CA ASN A 166 -24.17 36.46 14.78
C ASN A 166 -24.73 35.58 15.91
N GLN A 167 -25.64 36.15 16.70
CA GLN A 167 -26.31 35.48 17.83
C GLN A 167 -25.38 35.10 18.99
N GLY A 168 -24.15 35.64 19.03
CA GLY A 168 -23.23 35.46 20.15
C GLY A 168 -23.82 35.93 21.48
N ILE A 169 -23.56 35.14 22.53
CA ILE A 169 -24.02 35.43 23.89
C ILE A 169 -23.06 36.42 24.54
N CYS A 170 -23.55 37.61 24.85
CA CYS A 170 -22.78 38.62 25.58
C CYS A 170 -22.80 38.34 27.07
N GLN A 171 -21.62 38.35 27.70
CA GLN A 171 -21.45 38.33 29.13
C GLN A 171 -20.72 39.60 29.58
N ASP A 172 -21.37 40.32 30.48
CA ASP A 172 -20.86 41.55 31.10
C ASP A 172 -19.71 41.23 32.07
N GLU A 173 -18.67 42.05 32.04
CA GLU A 173 -17.49 41.97 32.92
C GLU A 173 -17.17 43.37 33.47
N GLU A 174 -16.35 43.43 34.52
CA GLU A 174 -15.97 44.71 35.11
C GLU A 174 -15.21 45.58 34.09
N ASN A 175 -15.82 46.69 33.65
CA ASN A 175 -15.32 47.60 32.62
C ASN A 175 -15.02 46.91 31.27
N GLY A 176 -15.92 46.02 30.83
CA GLY A 176 -15.78 45.28 29.58
C GLY A 176 -16.81 44.18 29.38
N TYR A 177 -16.67 43.42 28.30
CA TYR A 177 -17.56 42.29 28.02
C TYR A 177 -16.83 41.19 27.26
N THR A 178 -17.37 39.98 27.36
CA THR A 178 -16.91 38.81 26.60
C THR A 178 -18.06 38.26 25.77
N CYS A 179 -17.81 38.04 24.48
CA CYS A 179 -18.75 37.35 23.59
C CYS A 179 -18.43 35.85 23.53
N THR A 180 -19.41 35.01 23.82
CA THR A 180 -19.35 33.58 23.52
C THR A 180 -20.05 33.32 22.20
N CYS A 181 -19.30 32.89 21.20
CA CYS A 181 -19.82 32.69 19.85
C CYS A 181 -20.59 31.37 19.73
N GLU A 182 -21.63 31.37 18.90
CA GLU A 182 -22.25 30.11 18.46
C GLU A 182 -21.31 29.33 17.53
N ASP A 183 -21.58 28.04 17.36
CA ASP A 183 -20.83 27.18 16.45
C ASP A 183 -20.78 27.83 15.04
N GLY A 184 -19.62 27.76 14.39
CA GLY A 184 -19.37 28.38 13.07
C GLY A 184 -18.84 29.82 13.11
N TRP A 185 -18.78 30.48 14.28
CA TRP A 185 -18.30 31.86 14.39
C TRP A 185 -17.12 32.03 15.34
N THR A 186 -16.24 32.98 15.03
CA THR A 186 -15.05 33.35 15.81
C THR A 186 -14.81 34.86 15.79
N GLY A 187 -13.76 35.30 16.49
CA GLY A 187 -13.47 36.72 16.73
C GLY A 187 -13.97 37.19 18.08
N THR A 188 -13.54 38.39 18.50
CA THR A 188 -13.86 38.92 19.83
C THR A 188 -15.31 39.39 19.96
N HIS A 189 -15.98 39.60 18.83
CA HIS A 189 -17.40 39.99 18.73
C HIS A 189 -18.20 39.00 17.89
N CYS A 190 -17.68 37.78 17.67
CA CYS A 190 -18.28 36.76 16.81
C CYS A 190 -18.54 37.23 15.37
N GLU A 191 -17.69 38.14 14.87
CA GLU A 191 -17.83 38.80 13.59
C GLU A 191 -17.22 38.02 12.42
N THR A 192 -16.44 36.98 12.71
CA THR A 192 -15.69 36.22 11.70
C THR A 192 -16.31 34.84 11.55
N ASP A 193 -16.76 34.53 10.34
CA ASP A 193 -17.19 33.19 9.96
C ASP A 193 -15.97 32.25 9.97
N ILE A 194 -16.14 31.03 10.47
CA ILE A 194 -15.07 30.03 10.48
C ILE A 194 -15.00 29.42 9.09
N ASP A 195 -13.85 29.53 8.42
CA ASP A 195 -13.65 28.83 7.14
C ASP A 195 -13.52 27.32 7.39
N GLU A 196 -14.63 26.59 7.26
CA GLU A 196 -14.67 25.13 7.47
C GLU A 196 -13.88 24.36 6.41
N CYS A 197 -13.64 24.97 5.24
CA CYS A 197 -12.84 24.39 4.17
C CYS A 197 -11.34 24.28 4.51
N THR A 198 -10.84 25.03 5.49
CA THR A 198 -9.45 24.89 5.98
C THR A 198 -9.13 23.50 6.53
N SER A 199 -10.16 22.77 6.98
CA SER A 199 -10.05 21.39 7.48
C SER A 199 -10.00 20.33 6.36
N GLN A 200 -10.18 20.73 5.10
CA GLN A 200 -10.30 19.87 3.92
C GLN A 200 -11.38 18.77 4.08
N PRO A 201 -12.66 19.15 4.31
CA PRO A 201 -13.71 18.19 4.59
C PRO A 201 -14.22 17.42 3.37
N CYS A 202 -14.02 17.94 2.15
CA CYS A 202 -14.45 17.27 0.91
C CYS A 202 -13.44 16.19 0.50
N GLY A 203 -13.91 14.95 0.38
CA GLY A 203 -13.14 13.81 -0.11
C GLY A 203 -12.95 13.84 -1.63
N ASN A 204 -12.10 12.94 -2.13
CA ASN A 204 -11.97 12.61 -3.56
C ASN A 204 -11.80 13.83 -4.48
N GLN A 205 -10.99 14.80 -4.03
CA GLN A 205 -10.68 16.04 -4.75
C GLN A 205 -11.88 16.98 -4.95
N GLY A 206 -12.98 16.77 -4.23
CA GLY A 206 -14.12 17.68 -4.24
C GLY A 206 -13.74 19.11 -3.85
N ASN A 207 -14.27 20.08 -4.58
CA ASN A 207 -14.02 21.48 -4.33
C ASN A 207 -14.87 21.97 -3.16
N CYS A 208 -14.23 22.37 -2.07
CA CYS A 208 -14.89 22.91 -0.89
C CYS A 208 -15.19 24.39 -1.09
N GLN A 209 -16.45 24.76 -0.91
CA GLN A 209 -16.88 26.14 -0.84
C GLN A 209 -17.41 26.43 0.56
N ASP A 210 -16.78 27.40 1.21
CA ASP A 210 -17.17 27.94 2.51
C ASP A 210 -18.52 28.67 2.40
N GLU A 211 -19.40 28.44 3.37
CA GLU A 211 -20.71 29.07 3.50
C GLU A 211 -20.90 29.61 4.92
N GLU A 212 -21.88 30.49 5.11
CA GLU A 212 -22.15 31.06 6.43
C GLU A 212 -22.56 29.94 7.41
N ASN A 213 -21.73 29.69 8.45
CA ASN A 213 -21.90 28.59 9.40
C ASN A 213 -21.95 27.19 8.74
N GLY A 214 -21.05 26.91 7.80
CA GLY A 214 -20.92 25.60 7.18
C GLY A 214 -20.18 25.60 5.85
N TYR A 215 -20.28 24.49 5.12
CA TYR A 215 -19.61 24.36 3.81
C TYR A 215 -20.42 23.48 2.88
N THR A 216 -20.20 23.69 1.58
CA THR A 216 -20.72 22.83 0.52
C THR A 216 -19.57 22.23 -0.28
N CYS A 217 -19.60 20.92 -0.50
CA CYS A 217 -18.69 20.24 -1.40
C CYS A 217 -19.31 20.15 -2.80
N THR A 218 -18.58 20.64 -3.80
CA THR A 218 -18.89 20.35 -5.21
C THR A 218 -18.02 19.18 -5.65
N CYS A 219 -18.64 18.05 -5.95
CA CYS A 219 -17.93 16.84 -6.33
C CYS A 219 -17.45 16.91 -7.77
N GLU A 220 -16.24 16.38 -8.00
CA GLU A 220 -15.74 16.11 -9.34
C GLU A 220 -16.59 15.01 -10.00
N ASP A 221 -16.50 14.92 -11.33
CA ASP A 221 -17.19 13.88 -12.10
C ASP A 221 -16.84 12.48 -11.51
N GLY A 222 -17.85 11.61 -11.42
CA GLY A 222 -17.74 10.26 -10.82
C GLY A 222 -18.03 10.18 -9.32
N TRP A 223 -18.21 11.30 -8.61
CA TRP A 223 -18.45 11.30 -7.16
C TRP A 223 -19.74 12.00 -6.75
N THR A 224 -20.35 11.50 -5.68
CA THR A 224 -21.58 12.01 -5.07
C THR A 224 -21.52 11.94 -3.54
N GLY A 225 -22.59 12.38 -2.87
CA GLY A 225 -22.62 12.53 -1.42
C GLY A 225 -22.30 13.96 -0.96
N THR A 226 -22.58 14.26 0.30
CA THR A 226 -22.44 15.62 0.83
C THR A 226 -20.99 16.04 1.02
N HIS A 227 -20.07 15.08 1.08
CA HIS A 227 -18.63 15.28 1.22
C HIS A 227 -17.87 14.57 0.09
N CYS A 228 -18.54 14.28 -1.03
CA CYS A 228 -17.99 13.57 -2.19
C CYS A 228 -17.41 12.19 -1.83
N GLU A 229 -17.96 11.55 -0.81
CA GLU A 229 -17.50 10.30 -0.23
C GLU A 229 -18.02 9.06 -0.94
N THR A 230 -19.02 9.22 -1.81
CA THR A 230 -19.70 8.12 -2.48
C THR A 230 -19.32 8.11 -3.95
N ASP A 231 -18.72 7.02 -4.40
CA ASP A 231 -18.46 6.76 -5.82
C ASP A 231 -19.79 6.55 -6.56
N ILE A 232 -19.92 7.10 -7.77
CA ILE A 232 -21.12 6.92 -8.58
C ILE A 232 -21.01 5.56 -9.26
N ASP A 233 -21.96 4.65 -9.00
CA ASP A 233 -22.02 3.38 -9.72
C ASP A 233 -22.43 3.61 -11.18
N GLU A 234 -21.45 3.68 -12.09
CA GLU A 234 -21.67 3.91 -13.52
C GLU A 234 -22.34 2.71 -14.19
N CYS A 235 -22.24 1.52 -13.60
CA CYS A 235 -22.88 0.29 -14.10
C CYS A 235 -24.40 0.32 -13.98
N THR A 236 -24.98 1.18 -13.13
CA THR A 236 -26.44 1.39 -13.08
C THR A 236 -27.05 1.85 -14.40
N SER A 237 -26.26 2.51 -15.26
CA SER A 237 -26.68 2.97 -16.58
C SER A 237 -26.70 1.87 -17.66
N GLN A 238 -26.23 0.67 -17.32
CA GLN A 238 -26.03 -0.47 -18.23
C GLN A 238 -25.18 -0.11 -19.45
N PRO A 239 -23.94 0.37 -19.26
CA PRO A 239 -23.11 0.87 -20.36
C PRO A 239 -22.49 -0.23 -21.23
N CYS A 240 -22.34 -1.46 -20.71
CA CYS A 240 -21.78 -2.58 -21.45
C CYS A 240 -22.83 -3.22 -22.38
N GLY A 241 -22.55 -3.24 -23.67
CA GLY A 241 -23.37 -3.88 -24.71
C GLY A 241 -23.26 -5.40 -24.70
N ASN A 242 -24.12 -6.06 -25.46
CA ASN A 242 -24.04 -7.50 -25.78
C ASN A 242 -23.84 -8.44 -24.58
N GLN A 243 -24.53 -8.13 -23.47
CA GLN A 243 -24.47 -8.90 -22.22
C GLN A 243 -23.12 -8.87 -21.50
N GLY A 244 -22.22 -7.95 -21.86
CA GLY A 244 -20.97 -7.72 -21.14
C GLY A 244 -21.20 -7.40 -19.66
N ASN A 245 -20.36 -7.97 -18.80
CA ASN A 245 -20.43 -7.74 -17.37
C ASN A 245 -19.77 -6.40 -17.02
N CYS A 246 -20.55 -5.49 -16.45
CA CYS A 246 -20.06 -4.19 -16.01
C CYS A 246 -19.48 -4.30 -14.60
N GLN A 247 -18.23 -3.87 -14.45
CA GLN A 247 -17.59 -3.70 -13.16
C GLN A 247 -17.34 -2.22 -12.91
N ASP A 248 -17.90 -1.73 -11.81
CA ASP A 248 -17.73 -0.37 -11.32
C ASP A 248 -16.30 -0.17 -10.80
N GLU A 249 -15.70 0.97 -11.14
CA GLU A 249 -14.35 1.37 -10.73
C GLU A 249 -14.39 2.80 -10.16
N GLU A 250 -13.34 3.18 -9.43
CA GLU A 250 -13.25 4.51 -8.85
C GLU A 250 -13.23 5.59 -9.96
N ASN A 251 -14.31 6.36 -10.08
CA ASN A 251 -14.54 7.33 -11.17
C ASN A 251 -14.54 6.70 -12.59
N GLY A 252 -15.25 5.60 -12.77
CA GLY A 252 -15.43 4.98 -14.08
C GLY A 252 -15.91 3.53 -14.01
N TYR A 253 -15.88 2.84 -15.14
CA TYR A 253 -16.26 1.43 -15.21
C TYR A 253 -15.44 0.68 -16.25
N THR A 254 -15.35 -0.62 -16.07
CA THR A 254 -14.75 -1.55 -17.02
C THR A 254 -15.79 -2.58 -17.44
N CYS A 255 -15.91 -2.80 -18.76
CA CYS A 255 -16.73 -3.87 -19.31
C CYS A 255 -15.87 -5.11 -19.54
N THR A 256 -16.26 -6.24 -18.96
CA THR A 256 -15.75 -7.56 -19.34
C THR A 256 -16.69 -8.16 -20.36
N CYS A 257 -16.19 -8.37 -21.57
CA CYS A 257 -17.00 -8.89 -22.67
C CYS A 257 -17.17 -10.41 -22.57
N GLU A 258 -18.36 -10.88 -22.92
CA GLU A 258 -18.62 -12.29 -23.15
C GLU A 258 -17.86 -12.77 -24.41
N ASP A 259 -17.66 -14.08 -24.52
CA ASP A 259 -16.99 -14.69 -25.67
C ASP A 259 -17.63 -14.22 -27.00
N GLY A 260 -16.80 -13.86 -27.98
CA GLY A 260 -17.23 -13.33 -29.28
C GLY A 260 -17.33 -11.79 -29.37
N TRP A 261 -17.13 -11.05 -28.27
CA TRP A 261 -17.22 -9.58 -28.28
C TRP A 261 -15.94 -8.89 -27.78
N THR A 262 -15.65 -7.73 -28.35
CA THR A 262 -14.50 -6.87 -28.05
C THR A 262 -14.89 -5.39 -28.09
N GLY A 263 -13.93 -4.51 -27.78
CA GLY A 263 -14.17 -3.07 -27.59
C GLY A 263 -14.40 -2.71 -26.12
N THR A 264 -14.30 -1.42 -25.80
CA THR A 264 -14.32 -0.95 -24.41
C THR A 264 -15.71 -1.02 -23.77
N HIS A 265 -16.76 -1.17 -24.58
CA HIS A 265 -18.15 -1.34 -24.15
C HIS A 265 -18.75 -2.63 -24.72
N CYS A 266 -17.91 -3.58 -25.15
CA CYS A 266 -18.32 -4.83 -25.80
C CYS A 266 -19.20 -4.60 -27.03
N GLU A 267 -18.96 -3.50 -27.74
CA GLU A 267 -19.76 -3.04 -28.88
C GLU A 267 -19.33 -3.65 -30.22
N THR A 268 -18.17 -4.29 -30.25
CA THR A 268 -17.55 -4.80 -31.48
C THR A 268 -17.58 -6.31 -31.48
N ASP A 269 -18.21 -6.90 -32.48
CA ASP A 269 -18.18 -8.34 -32.71
C ASP A 269 -16.77 -8.77 -33.11
N ILE A 270 -16.28 -9.91 -32.62
CA ILE A 270 -14.97 -10.44 -32.98
C ILE A 270 -15.10 -11.13 -34.32
N ASP A 271 -14.39 -10.63 -35.34
CA ASP A 271 -14.36 -11.30 -36.65
C ASP A 271 -13.51 -12.59 -36.57
N GLU A 272 -14.15 -13.73 -36.36
CA GLU A 272 -13.48 -15.03 -36.23
C GLU A 272 -12.85 -15.50 -37.56
N CYS A 273 -13.30 -14.95 -38.69
CA CYS A 273 -12.75 -15.23 -40.01
C CYS A 273 -11.34 -14.65 -40.23
N THR A 274 -10.90 -13.70 -39.42
CA THR A 274 -9.51 -13.17 -39.46
C THR A 274 -8.45 -14.24 -39.19
N SER A 275 -8.81 -15.31 -38.45
CA SER A 275 -7.93 -16.44 -38.16
C SER A 275 -7.76 -17.41 -39.34
N GLN A 276 -8.48 -17.19 -40.44
CA GLN A 276 -8.57 -18.06 -41.62
C GLN A 276 -8.92 -19.53 -41.26
N PRO A 277 -10.05 -19.77 -40.59
CA PRO A 277 -10.37 -21.09 -40.06
C PRO A 277 -10.90 -22.08 -41.11
N CYS A 278 -11.38 -21.61 -42.27
CA CYS A 278 -11.88 -22.47 -43.34
C CYS A 278 -10.73 -23.00 -44.23
N GLY A 279 -10.60 -24.32 -44.30
CA GLY A 279 -9.63 -25.02 -45.15
C GLY A 279 -10.03 -25.00 -46.63
N ASN A 280 -9.11 -25.46 -47.49
CA ASN A 280 -9.36 -25.74 -48.91
C ASN A 280 -10.06 -24.62 -49.70
N GLN A 281 -9.69 -23.37 -49.43
CA GLN A 281 -10.24 -22.16 -50.07
C GLN A 281 -11.73 -21.90 -49.77
N GLY A 282 -12.30 -22.53 -48.72
CA GLY A 282 -13.64 -22.24 -48.25
C GLY A 282 -13.82 -20.77 -47.85
N ASN A 283 -14.96 -20.19 -48.22
CA ASN A 283 -15.29 -18.81 -47.89
C ASN A 283 -15.82 -18.73 -46.46
N CYS A 284 -15.09 -18.04 -45.59
CA CYS A 284 -15.49 -17.81 -44.21
C CYS A 284 -16.49 -16.64 -44.14
N GLN A 285 -17.63 -16.88 -43.51
CA GLN A 285 -18.59 -15.84 -43.16
C GLN A 285 -18.67 -15.73 -41.64
N ASP A 286 -18.40 -14.52 -41.15
CA ASP A 286 -18.48 -14.14 -39.75
C ASP A 286 -19.95 -14.11 -39.27
N GLU A 287 -20.21 -14.61 -38.07
CA GLU A 287 -21.50 -14.65 -37.39
C GLU A 287 -21.34 -14.15 -35.94
N GLU A 288 -22.45 -13.81 -35.28
CA GLU A 288 -22.41 -13.34 -33.89
C GLU A 288 -21.88 -14.45 -32.96
N ASN A 289 -20.67 -14.27 -32.42
CA ASN A 289 -19.93 -15.26 -31.60
C ASN A 289 -19.66 -16.59 -32.34
N GLY A 290 -19.17 -16.52 -33.58
CA GLY A 290 -18.78 -17.69 -34.35
C GLY A 290 -18.65 -17.43 -35.85
N TYR A 291 -18.40 -18.49 -36.62
CA TYR A 291 -18.27 -18.36 -38.06
C TYR A 291 -18.84 -19.58 -38.77
N THR A 292 -19.28 -19.38 -40.01
CA THR A 292 -19.73 -20.43 -40.90
C THR A 292 -18.80 -20.49 -42.13
N CYS A 293 -18.28 -21.67 -42.43
CA CYS A 293 -17.54 -21.93 -43.66
C CYS A 293 -18.50 -22.36 -44.78
N THR A 294 -18.49 -21.64 -45.90
CA THR A 294 -19.11 -22.12 -47.14
C THR A 294 -18.02 -22.77 -47.98
N CYS A 295 -18.14 -24.08 -48.18
CA CYS A 295 -17.15 -24.85 -48.93
C CYS A 295 -17.32 -24.65 -50.44
N GLU A 296 -16.19 -24.63 -51.15
CA GLU A 296 -16.16 -24.72 -52.60
C GLU A 296 -16.61 -26.13 -53.04
N ASP A 297 -17.04 -26.25 -54.30
CA ASP A 297 -17.47 -27.53 -54.88
C ASP A 297 -16.39 -28.62 -54.66
N GLY A 298 -16.81 -29.81 -54.23
CA GLY A 298 -15.92 -30.95 -53.91
C GLY A 298 -15.55 -31.09 -52.42
N TRP A 299 -15.85 -30.11 -51.56
CA TRP A 299 -15.49 -30.16 -50.14
C TRP A 299 -16.70 -30.07 -49.20
N THR A 300 -16.60 -30.75 -48.05
CA THR A 300 -17.62 -30.81 -47.00
C THR A 300 -16.96 -30.80 -45.61
N GLY A 301 -17.78 -30.81 -44.55
CA GLY A 301 -17.31 -30.61 -43.17
C GLY A 301 -17.51 -29.17 -42.70
N THR A 302 -17.41 -28.93 -41.39
CA THR A 302 -17.68 -27.62 -40.78
C THR A 302 -16.58 -26.60 -41.05
N HIS A 303 -15.39 -27.06 -41.43
CA HIS A 303 -14.24 -26.25 -41.81
C HIS A 303 -13.75 -26.57 -43.23
N CYS A 304 -14.59 -27.19 -44.06
CA CYS A 304 -14.27 -27.61 -45.43
C CYS A 304 -13.04 -28.54 -45.50
N GLU A 305 -12.85 -29.36 -44.46
CA GLU A 305 -11.71 -30.23 -44.25
C GLU A 305 -11.84 -31.60 -44.92
N THR A 306 -13.06 -31.97 -45.32
CA THR A 306 -13.36 -33.31 -45.84
C THR A 306 -13.62 -33.23 -47.34
N ASP A 307 -12.84 -33.95 -48.13
CA ASP A 307 -13.09 -34.13 -49.56
C ASP A 307 -14.36 -34.97 -49.77
N ILE A 308 -15.19 -34.63 -50.75
CA ILE A 308 -16.42 -35.36 -51.05
C ILE A 308 -16.06 -36.57 -51.90
N ASP A 309 -16.25 -37.79 -51.37
CA ASP A 309 -16.07 -39.01 -52.16
C ASP A 309 -17.18 -39.15 -53.23
N GLU A 310 -16.88 -38.73 -54.46
CA GLU A 310 -17.82 -38.76 -55.57
C GLU A 310 -18.09 -40.18 -56.09
N CYS A 311 -17.23 -41.14 -55.77
CA CYS A 311 -17.39 -42.55 -56.11
C CYS A 311 -18.52 -43.24 -55.31
N THR A 312 -18.94 -42.68 -54.18
CA THR A 312 -20.11 -43.19 -53.42
C THR A 312 -21.40 -43.21 -54.24
N SER A 313 -21.51 -42.35 -55.26
CA SER A 313 -22.66 -42.28 -56.16
C SER A 313 -22.67 -43.36 -57.25
N GLN A 314 -21.62 -44.19 -57.32
CA GLN A 314 -21.36 -45.20 -58.35
C GLN A 314 -21.45 -44.64 -59.79
N PRO A 315 -20.64 -43.63 -60.15
CA PRO A 315 -20.78 -42.95 -61.42
C PRO A 315 -20.21 -43.73 -62.63
N CYS A 316 -19.31 -44.71 -62.40
CA CYS A 316 -18.71 -45.51 -63.47
C CYS A 316 -19.63 -46.66 -63.91
N GLY A 317 -19.96 -46.70 -65.21
CA GLY A 317 -20.77 -47.75 -65.82
C GLY A 317 -19.97 -49.03 -66.11
N ASN A 318 -20.68 -50.11 -66.49
CA ASN A 318 -20.09 -51.35 -67.03
C ASN A 318 -18.95 -51.96 -66.20
N GLN A 319 -19.08 -51.92 -64.86
CA GLN A 319 -18.10 -52.46 -63.90
C GLN A 319 -16.74 -51.72 -63.87
N GLY A 320 -16.66 -50.50 -64.42
CA GLY A 320 -15.46 -49.66 -64.31
C GLY A 320 -15.14 -49.33 -62.85
N ASN A 321 -13.85 -49.36 -62.51
CA ASN A 321 -13.38 -49.05 -61.17
C ASN A 321 -13.32 -47.53 -60.97
N CYS A 322 -14.06 -47.02 -59.99
CA CYS A 322 -14.08 -45.60 -59.66
C CYS A 322 -12.96 -45.28 -58.67
N GLN A 323 -12.14 -44.29 -58.99
CA GLN A 323 -11.16 -43.74 -58.08
C GLN A 323 -11.51 -42.27 -57.82
N ASP A 324 -11.63 -41.95 -56.53
CA ASP A 324 -11.88 -40.60 -56.03
C ASP A 324 -10.62 -39.73 -56.17
N GLU A 325 -10.81 -38.48 -56.57
CA GLU A 325 -9.77 -37.46 -56.73
C GLU A 325 -10.23 -36.14 -56.09
N GLU A 326 -9.30 -35.23 -55.81
CA GLU A 326 -9.63 -33.93 -55.20
C GLU A 326 -10.58 -33.13 -56.13
N ASN A 327 -11.83 -32.94 -55.71
CA ASN A 327 -12.93 -32.31 -56.48
C ASN A 327 -13.31 -33.05 -57.79
N GLY A 328 -13.36 -34.38 -57.76
CA GLY A 328 -13.86 -35.18 -58.87
C GLY A 328 -13.53 -36.66 -58.77
N TYR A 329 -13.85 -37.42 -59.82
CA TYR A 329 -13.55 -38.85 -59.87
C TYR A 329 -13.04 -39.25 -61.25
N THR A 330 -12.20 -40.29 -61.26
CA THR A 330 -11.72 -40.93 -62.49
C THR A 330 -12.22 -42.37 -62.55
N CYS A 331 -12.85 -42.72 -63.68
CA CYS A 331 -13.24 -44.10 -63.96
C CYS A 331 -12.14 -44.79 -64.75
N THR A 332 -11.64 -45.91 -64.23
CA THR A 332 -10.80 -46.83 -65.01
C THR A 332 -11.68 -47.91 -65.62
N CYS A 333 -11.74 -47.96 -66.94
CA CYS A 333 -12.61 -48.88 -67.66
C CYS A 333 -11.96 -50.26 -67.83
N GLU A 334 -12.78 -51.29 -67.71
CA GLU A 334 -12.40 -52.66 -68.06
C GLU A 334 -12.20 -52.78 -69.59
N ASP A 335 -11.45 -53.80 -70.01
CA ASP A 335 -11.12 -54.05 -71.43
C ASP A 335 -12.38 -54.09 -72.31
N GLY A 336 -12.36 -53.36 -73.43
CA GLY A 336 -13.48 -53.23 -74.39
C GLY A 336 -14.35 -51.97 -74.22
N TRP A 337 -14.16 -51.21 -73.13
CA TRP A 337 -14.94 -49.99 -72.87
C TRP A 337 -14.08 -48.73 -72.82
N THR A 338 -14.65 -47.62 -73.26
CA THR A 338 -14.03 -46.30 -73.29
C THR A 338 -15.06 -45.21 -72.95
N GLY A 339 -14.61 -43.96 -72.89
CA GLY A 339 -15.40 -42.84 -72.38
C GLY A 339 -15.09 -42.53 -70.92
N THR A 340 -15.45 -41.33 -70.47
CA THR A 340 -15.06 -40.82 -69.15
C THR A 340 -15.77 -41.54 -68.00
N HIS A 341 -16.87 -42.24 -68.27
CA HIS A 341 -17.63 -43.04 -67.31
C HIS A 341 -17.81 -44.49 -67.79
N CYS A 342 -16.93 -44.95 -68.70
CA CYS A 342 -16.95 -46.30 -69.27
C CYS A 342 -18.26 -46.65 -70.00
N GLU A 343 -18.90 -45.63 -70.59
CA GLU A 343 -20.22 -45.71 -71.21
C GLU A 343 -20.20 -46.10 -72.69
N THR A 344 -19.02 -46.08 -73.33
CA THR A 344 -18.88 -46.29 -74.77
C THR A 344 -18.16 -47.61 -75.04
N ASP A 345 -18.82 -48.50 -75.77
CA ASP A 345 -18.22 -49.74 -76.30
C ASP A 345 -17.22 -49.40 -77.42
N ILE A 346 -16.08 -50.08 -77.48
CA ILE A 346 -15.05 -49.86 -78.49
C ILE A 346 -15.42 -50.61 -79.77
N ASP A 347 -15.58 -49.92 -80.91
CA ASP A 347 -15.85 -50.60 -82.21
C ASP A 347 -14.54 -51.13 -82.81
N GLU A 348 -14.25 -52.42 -82.60
CA GLU A 348 -13.03 -53.07 -83.04
C GLU A 348 -12.98 -53.31 -84.56
N CYS A 349 -14.11 -53.27 -85.27
CA CYS A 349 -14.18 -53.41 -86.73
C CYS A 349 -13.60 -52.20 -87.48
N THR A 350 -13.45 -51.04 -86.84
CA THR A 350 -12.81 -49.85 -87.44
C THR A 350 -11.35 -50.07 -87.85
N SER A 351 -10.67 -51.05 -87.23
CA SER A 351 -9.30 -51.44 -87.52
C SER A 351 -9.11 -52.27 -88.80
N GLN A 352 -10.22 -52.64 -89.47
CA GLN A 352 -10.28 -53.56 -90.62
C GLN A 352 -9.57 -54.90 -90.38
N PRO A 353 -9.96 -55.67 -89.35
CA PRO A 353 -9.22 -56.84 -88.95
C PRO A 353 -9.44 -58.09 -89.83
N CYS A 354 -10.52 -58.16 -90.63
CA CYS A 354 -10.81 -59.32 -91.49
C CYS A 354 -10.04 -59.27 -92.83
N GLY A 355 -9.20 -60.26 -93.08
CA GLY A 355 -8.43 -60.44 -94.33
C GLY A 355 -9.24 -61.04 -95.49
N ASN A 356 -8.62 -61.12 -96.67
CA ASN A 356 -9.14 -61.80 -97.87
C ASN A 356 -10.60 -61.46 -98.27
N GLN A 357 -11.03 -60.21 -98.06
CA GLN A 357 -12.38 -59.70 -98.37
C GLN A 357 -13.50 -60.24 -97.45
N GLY A 358 -13.15 -60.77 -96.27
CA GLY A 358 -14.12 -61.13 -95.23
C GLY A 358 -14.88 -59.93 -94.67
N ASN A 359 -16.13 -60.13 -94.23
CA ASN A 359 -17.01 -59.06 -93.75
C ASN A 359 -17.00 -59.02 -92.20
N CYS A 360 -16.66 -57.86 -91.62
CA CYS A 360 -16.54 -57.65 -90.16
C CYS A 360 -17.87 -57.22 -89.53
N GLN A 361 -18.20 -57.78 -88.36
CA GLN A 361 -19.30 -57.35 -87.50
C GLN A 361 -18.78 -57.12 -86.07
N ASP A 362 -19.11 -55.97 -85.51
CA ASP A 362 -18.72 -55.52 -84.17
C ASP A 362 -19.64 -56.13 -83.10
N GLU A 363 -19.08 -56.56 -81.96
CA GLU A 363 -19.74 -57.19 -80.82
C GLU A 363 -19.27 -56.54 -79.50
N GLU A 364 -20.03 -56.67 -78.41
CA GLU A 364 -19.67 -56.09 -77.10
C GLU A 364 -18.36 -56.73 -76.60
N ASN A 365 -17.27 -55.96 -76.55
CA ASN A 365 -15.90 -56.39 -76.28
C ASN A 365 -15.30 -57.38 -77.32
N GLY A 366 -15.49 -57.13 -78.63
CA GLY A 366 -14.82 -57.87 -79.69
C GLY A 366 -15.46 -57.77 -81.08
N TYR A 367 -14.96 -58.55 -82.05
CA TYR A 367 -15.52 -58.56 -83.42
C TYR A 367 -15.52 -59.97 -84.03
N THR A 368 -16.43 -60.19 -84.97
CA THR A 368 -16.58 -61.44 -85.72
C THR A 368 -16.41 -61.21 -87.23
N CYS A 369 -15.61 -62.05 -87.90
CA CYS A 369 -15.41 -62.03 -89.35
C CYS A 369 -16.18 -63.18 -90.05
N THR A 370 -16.86 -62.88 -91.17
CA THR A 370 -17.47 -63.91 -92.03
C THR A 370 -16.67 -64.08 -93.34
N CYS A 371 -16.24 -65.31 -93.66
CA CYS A 371 -15.30 -65.63 -94.75
C CYS A 371 -15.97 -66.18 -96.03
N GLU A 372 -15.31 -66.04 -97.18
CA GLU A 372 -15.74 -66.64 -98.46
C GLU A 372 -15.24 -68.10 -98.65
N ASP A 373 -15.86 -68.86 -99.57
CA ASP A 373 -15.60 -70.29 -99.81
C ASP A 373 -14.12 -70.59 -100.12
N GLY A 374 -13.53 -71.56 -99.40
CA GLY A 374 -12.12 -71.96 -99.50
C GLY A 374 -11.20 -71.33 -98.46
N TRP A 375 -11.72 -70.41 -97.63
CA TRP A 375 -10.96 -69.75 -96.57
C TRP A 375 -11.63 -69.94 -95.20
N THR A 376 -10.81 -70.05 -94.16
CA THR A 376 -11.19 -70.24 -92.77
C THR A 376 -10.26 -69.45 -91.84
N GLY A 377 -10.46 -69.55 -90.53
CA GLY A 377 -9.79 -68.72 -89.54
C GLY A 377 -10.65 -67.56 -89.07
N THR A 378 -10.36 -67.06 -87.87
CA THR A 378 -11.17 -66.04 -87.18
C THR A 378 -11.14 -64.69 -87.89
N HIS A 379 -10.18 -64.45 -88.78
CA HIS A 379 -10.05 -63.25 -89.60
C HIS A 379 -9.95 -63.57 -91.10
N CYS A 380 -10.41 -64.75 -91.52
CA CYS A 380 -10.42 -65.20 -92.93
C CYS A 380 -9.04 -65.29 -93.59
N GLU A 381 -8.01 -65.50 -92.78
CA GLU A 381 -6.59 -65.47 -93.15
C GLU A 381 -6.04 -66.82 -93.63
N THR A 382 -6.77 -67.92 -93.41
CA THR A 382 -6.26 -69.29 -93.60
C THR A 382 -6.93 -69.95 -94.80
N ASP A 383 -6.13 -70.52 -95.71
CA ASP A 383 -6.62 -71.35 -96.83
C ASP A 383 -7.01 -72.74 -96.28
N ILE A 384 -8.09 -73.36 -96.79
CA ILE A 384 -8.52 -74.69 -96.33
C ILE A 384 -7.62 -75.78 -96.94
N ASP A 385 -6.83 -76.45 -96.12
CA ASP A 385 -5.95 -77.58 -96.49
C ASP A 385 -6.72 -78.91 -96.54
N GLU A 386 -6.77 -79.57 -97.70
CA GLU A 386 -7.51 -80.82 -97.92
C GLU A 386 -6.79 -82.08 -97.37
N CYS A 387 -5.50 -82.00 -97.02
CA CYS A 387 -4.74 -83.05 -96.33
C CYS A 387 -5.14 -83.24 -94.86
N THR A 388 -5.83 -82.26 -94.26
CA THR A 388 -6.29 -82.30 -92.86
C THR A 388 -7.28 -83.45 -92.59
N SER A 389 -7.89 -84.02 -93.62
CA SER A 389 -8.76 -85.21 -93.52
C SER A 389 -8.00 -86.53 -93.29
N GLN A 390 -6.66 -86.48 -93.20
CA GLN A 390 -5.73 -87.60 -92.97
C GLN A 390 -6.00 -88.85 -93.84
N PRO A 391 -5.85 -88.72 -95.17
CA PRO A 391 -6.13 -89.82 -96.09
C PRO A 391 -4.99 -90.84 -96.28
N CYS A 392 -3.78 -90.59 -95.76
CA CYS A 392 -2.63 -91.50 -95.81
C CYS A 392 -2.46 -92.24 -94.47
N GLY A 393 -2.42 -93.57 -94.47
CA GLY A 393 -2.19 -94.40 -93.28
C GLY A 393 -0.72 -94.40 -92.81
N ASN A 394 -0.47 -94.98 -91.62
CA ASN A 394 0.76 -94.96 -90.80
C ASN A 394 1.84 -93.98 -91.23
N GLN A 395 1.54 -92.69 -91.03
CA GLN A 395 2.48 -91.57 -91.17
C GLN A 395 3.06 -91.40 -92.58
N GLY A 396 2.33 -91.85 -93.61
CA GLY A 396 2.57 -91.41 -94.98
C GLY A 396 2.42 -89.90 -95.11
N ASN A 397 3.45 -89.23 -95.59
CA ASN A 397 3.49 -87.79 -95.77
C ASN A 397 2.54 -87.37 -96.91
N CYS A 398 1.49 -86.64 -96.55
CA CYS A 398 0.44 -86.15 -97.43
C CYS A 398 0.78 -84.73 -97.91
N GLN A 399 0.69 -84.47 -99.22
CA GLN A 399 1.00 -83.15 -99.79
C GLN A 399 -0.25 -82.54 -100.44
N ASP A 400 -0.61 -81.34 -99.99
CA ASP A 400 -1.78 -80.54 -100.40
C ASP A 400 -1.51 -79.77 -101.71
N GLU A 401 -2.53 -79.68 -102.56
CA GLU A 401 -2.56 -78.90 -103.79
C GLU A 401 -3.84 -78.05 -103.79
N LYS A 402 -3.85 -76.87 -104.42
CA LYS A 402 -5.04 -75.99 -104.44
C LYS A 402 -6.29 -76.75 -104.92
N ASN A 403 -7.15 -77.18 -103.99
CA ASN A 403 -8.34 -78.03 -104.17
C ASN A 403 -8.05 -79.56 -104.39
N GLY A 404 -7.07 -80.22 -103.69
CA GLY A 404 -6.70 -81.68 -103.76
C GLY A 404 -5.40 -82.21 -103.01
N TYR A 405 -5.02 -83.53 -103.02
CA TYR A 405 -3.82 -84.11 -102.28
C TYR A 405 -3.07 -85.41 -102.84
N THR A 406 -1.85 -85.80 -102.34
CA THR A 406 -1.01 -87.05 -102.64
C THR A 406 -0.15 -87.63 -101.45
N CYS A 407 0.20 -88.95 -101.35
CA CYS A 407 0.93 -89.62 -100.19
C CYS A 407 2.33 -90.28 -100.45
N THR A 408 3.26 -90.29 -99.45
CA THR A 408 4.62 -90.93 -99.48
C THR A 408 5.05 -91.57 -98.12
N CYS A 409 5.57 -92.81 -98.03
CA CYS A 409 5.80 -93.53 -96.74
C CYS A 409 7.20 -93.37 -96.08
N GLU A 410 7.27 -93.46 -94.74
CA GLU A 410 8.50 -93.39 -93.92
C GLU A 410 9.17 -94.76 -93.63
N ASP A 411 10.44 -94.72 -93.19
CA ASP A 411 11.25 -95.89 -92.79
C ASP A 411 10.62 -96.60 -91.58
N GLY A 412 10.57 -97.93 -91.59
CA GLY A 412 9.77 -98.71 -90.63
C GLY A 412 8.45 -99.22 -91.21
N TRP A 413 7.95 -98.60 -92.29
CA TRP A 413 6.63 -98.88 -92.87
C TRP A 413 6.63 -99.17 -94.38
N THR A 414 5.61 -99.86 -94.93
CA THR A 414 5.54 -100.17 -96.38
C THR A 414 4.10 -100.21 -96.98
N ASP A 415 3.96 -99.93 -98.30
CA ASP A 415 2.76 -99.93 -99.22
C ASP A 415 2.24 -98.55 -99.74
N THR A 416 1.12 -98.44 -100.50
CA THR A 416 0.64 -97.16 -101.10
C THR A 416 -0.19 -96.28 -100.16
N HIS A 417 -0.57 -96.81 -98.99
CA HIS A 417 -1.20 -96.07 -97.89
C HIS A 417 -0.42 -96.24 -96.57
N CYS A 418 0.79 -96.82 -96.61
CA CYS A 418 1.76 -97.00 -95.53
C CYS A 418 1.39 -97.96 -94.38
N GLU A 419 0.69 -99.06 -94.69
CA GLU A 419 0.06 -100.08 -93.81
C GLU A 419 0.85 -100.96 -92.78
N THR A 420 2.17 -101.18 -92.87
CA THR A 420 2.87 -102.38 -92.26
C THR A 420 4.23 -102.13 -91.55
N ASP A 421 4.48 -102.60 -90.30
CA ASP A 421 5.58 -102.24 -89.30
C ASP A 421 6.85 -103.18 -89.17
N ILE A 422 7.95 -102.74 -88.47
CA ILE A 422 9.28 -103.41 -88.19
C ILE A 422 9.61 -103.46 -86.65
N ASP A 423 10.45 -104.40 -86.13
CA ASP A 423 10.78 -104.62 -84.66
C ASP A 423 12.24 -104.20 -84.27
N GLU A 424 12.41 -103.34 -83.24
CA GLU A 424 13.64 -102.59 -82.90
C GLU A 424 14.38 -103.01 -81.61
N CYS A 425 13.75 -103.77 -80.70
CA CYS A 425 14.33 -104.16 -79.39
C CYS A 425 15.52 -105.13 -79.44
N THR A 426 15.85 -105.66 -80.61
CA THR A 426 16.97 -106.59 -80.80
C THR A 426 18.35 -105.95 -80.59
N SER A 427 18.44 -104.63 -80.43
CA SER A 427 19.67 -103.83 -80.37
C SER A 427 20.19 -103.46 -78.95
N GLN A 428 19.42 -103.72 -77.87
CA GLN A 428 19.72 -103.40 -76.45
C GLN A 428 20.09 -101.93 -76.11
N PRO A 429 19.10 -101.00 -76.09
CA PRO A 429 19.35 -99.55 -75.97
C PRO A 429 19.22 -98.84 -74.60
N CYS A 430 18.67 -99.43 -73.52
CA CYS A 430 18.44 -98.73 -72.23
C CYS A 430 19.68 -98.66 -71.29
N GLY A 431 19.94 -97.50 -70.66
CA GLY A 431 21.05 -97.24 -69.73
C GLY A 431 20.73 -97.43 -68.24
N ASN A 432 21.73 -97.32 -67.35
CA ASN A 432 21.60 -97.37 -65.87
C ASN A 432 20.71 -98.50 -65.30
N GLN A 433 20.81 -99.69 -65.89
CA GLN A 433 20.05 -100.90 -65.52
C GLN A 433 18.53 -100.85 -65.79
N GLY A 434 18.05 -99.97 -66.67
CA GLY A 434 16.65 -99.93 -67.11
C GLY A 434 16.23 -101.10 -68.03
N ASN A 435 14.94 -101.46 -68.02
CA ASN A 435 14.37 -102.55 -68.83
C ASN A 435 13.74 -102.04 -70.15
N CYS A 436 13.97 -102.75 -71.28
CA CYS A 436 13.53 -102.39 -72.65
C CYS A 436 12.31 -103.22 -73.13
N GLN A 437 11.34 -102.60 -73.79
CA GLN A 437 10.17 -103.23 -74.43
C GLN A 437 9.93 -102.72 -75.85
N ASP A 438 9.53 -103.59 -76.79
CA ASP A 438 9.34 -103.29 -78.23
C ASP A 438 7.93 -102.77 -78.49
N GLU A 439 7.83 -101.74 -79.32
CA GLU A 439 6.58 -101.05 -79.66
C GLU A 439 6.50 -100.77 -81.16
N GLU A 440 5.31 -100.43 -81.64
CA GLU A 440 5.04 -100.17 -83.06
C GLU A 440 5.87 -98.96 -83.53
N ASN A 441 6.87 -99.21 -84.40
CA ASN A 441 7.91 -98.28 -84.83
C ASN A 441 8.79 -97.68 -83.70
N GLY A 442 9.22 -98.50 -82.73
CA GLY A 442 10.14 -98.05 -81.66
C GLY A 442 10.29 -98.98 -80.45
N TYR A 443 10.89 -98.47 -79.36
CA TYR A 443 11.05 -99.18 -78.10
C TYR A 443 10.98 -98.23 -76.89
N THR A 444 10.66 -98.77 -75.70
CA THR A 444 10.51 -98.00 -74.45
C THR A 444 11.40 -98.56 -73.32
N CYS A 445 11.99 -97.66 -72.51
CA CYS A 445 12.80 -97.97 -71.32
C CYS A 445 12.09 -97.61 -70.01
N THR A 446 12.20 -98.43 -68.96
CA THR A 446 11.70 -98.13 -67.60
C THR A 446 12.85 -97.95 -66.59
N CYS A 447 12.83 -96.86 -65.80
CA CYS A 447 13.91 -96.39 -64.91
C CYS A 447 13.65 -96.65 -63.41
N GLU A 448 14.70 -96.71 -62.58
CA GLU A 448 14.61 -96.83 -61.11
C GLU A 448 14.50 -95.46 -60.40
N ASP A 449 14.02 -95.45 -59.14
CA ASP A 449 13.74 -94.25 -58.33
C ASP A 449 14.94 -93.30 -58.24
N GLY A 450 14.69 -91.99 -58.42
CA GLY A 450 15.70 -90.92 -58.45
C GLY A 450 16.21 -90.56 -59.85
N TRP A 451 15.89 -91.37 -60.88
CA TRP A 451 16.32 -91.11 -62.26
C TRP A 451 15.13 -90.97 -63.22
N THR A 452 15.25 -90.03 -64.15
CA THR A 452 14.27 -89.72 -65.20
C THR A 452 14.98 -89.59 -66.55
N GLY A 453 14.22 -89.40 -67.63
CA GLY A 453 14.74 -89.38 -69.00
C GLY A 453 14.42 -90.66 -69.78
N THR A 454 14.42 -90.54 -71.11
CA THR A 454 13.89 -91.58 -72.02
C THR A 454 14.74 -92.84 -72.10
N HIS A 455 15.99 -92.77 -71.66
CA HIS A 455 16.96 -93.87 -71.59
C HIS A 455 17.53 -94.02 -70.15
N CYS A 456 16.87 -93.43 -69.16
CA CYS A 456 17.25 -93.40 -67.73
C CYS A 456 18.55 -92.63 -67.42
N GLU A 457 18.71 -91.44 -68.01
CA GLU A 457 19.96 -90.67 -68.05
C GLU A 457 20.02 -89.41 -67.17
N THR A 458 18.92 -88.96 -66.56
CA THR A 458 18.80 -87.65 -65.88
C THR A 458 18.43 -87.81 -64.40
N ASP A 459 19.01 -86.99 -63.52
CA ASP A 459 18.73 -86.93 -62.07
C ASP A 459 17.61 -85.92 -61.75
N ILE A 460 16.89 -86.06 -60.62
CA ILE A 460 15.73 -85.21 -60.23
C ILE A 460 16.19 -84.11 -59.25
N ASP A 461 15.79 -82.84 -59.46
CA ASP A 461 16.13 -81.67 -58.58
C ASP A 461 15.03 -81.38 -57.55
N GLU A 462 15.35 -81.53 -56.27
CA GLU A 462 14.44 -81.42 -55.13
C GLU A 462 14.25 -79.98 -54.60
N CYS A 463 15.10 -79.01 -54.95
CA CYS A 463 14.99 -77.61 -54.50
C CYS A 463 13.85 -76.84 -55.17
N THR A 464 13.27 -77.36 -56.26
CA THR A 464 12.10 -76.77 -56.93
C THR A 464 10.86 -76.67 -56.04
N SER A 465 10.81 -77.43 -54.94
CA SER A 465 9.70 -77.44 -53.97
C SER A 465 9.75 -76.32 -52.91
N GLN A 466 10.78 -75.46 -52.92
CA GLN A 466 11.03 -74.39 -51.93
C GLN A 466 10.99 -74.84 -50.45
N PRO A 467 11.85 -75.79 -50.04
CA PRO A 467 11.77 -76.40 -48.71
C PRO A 467 12.43 -75.61 -47.55
N CYS A 468 13.14 -74.50 -47.82
CA CYS A 468 13.80 -73.69 -46.77
C CYS A 468 12.93 -72.50 -46.34
N GLY A 469 12.63 -72.38 -45.04
CA GLY A 469 11.81 -71.29 -44.46
C GLY A 469 12.60 -70.01 -44.18
N ASN A 470 11.90 -68.94 -43.78
CA ASN A 470 12.47 -67.66 -43.30
C ASN A 470 13.61 -67.09 -44.17
N GLN A 471 13.42 -67.10 -45.49
CA GLN A 471 14.37 -66.59 -46.49
C GLN A 471 15.70 -67.37 -46.60
N GLY A 472 15.76 -68.61 -46.09
CA GLY A 472 16.91 -69.50 -46.27
C GLY A 472 17.14 -69.95 -47.72
N ASN A 473 18.41 -70.13 -48.11
CA ASN A 473 18.83 -70.45 -49.47
C ASN A 473 18.99 -71.97 -49.67
N CYS A 474 18.28 -72.57 -50.65
CA CYS A 474 18.29 -74.02 -50.96
C CYS A 474 19.38 -74.39 -51.98
N GLN A 475 20.09 -75.49 -51.76
CA GLN A 475 21.03 -76.10 -52.71
C GLN A 475 20.70 -77.58 -52.93
N ASP A 476 20.57 -78.00 -54.19
CA ASP A 476 20.23 -79.36 -54.63
C ASP A 476 21.46 -80.29 -54.62
N GLU A 477 21.28 -81.55 -54.25
CA GLU A 477 22.30 -82.60 -54.16
C GLU A 477 21.79 -83.90 -54.82
N GLU A 478 22.69 -84.81 -55.21
CA GLU A 478 22.29 -86.09 -55.83
C GLU A 478 21.38 -86.88 -54.86
N ASN A 479 20.08 -86.94 -55.17
CA ASN A 479 19.00 -87.54 -54.36
C ASN A 479 18.71 -86.82 -53.01
N GLY A 480 18.75 -85.48 -52.98
CA GLY A 480 18.41 -84.66 -51.78
C GLY A 480 18.69 -83.15 -51.90
N TYR A 481 18.54 -82.38 -50.80
CA TYR A 481 18.83 -80.93 -50.75
C TYR A 481 19.35 -80.45 -49.38
N THR A 482 20.01 -79.28 -49.34
CA THR A 482 20.54 -78.61 -48.13
C THR A 482 20.11 -77.13 -48.05
N CYS A 483 19.77 -76.62 -46.85
CA CYS A 483 19.40 -75.22 -46.60
C CYS A 483 20.50 -74.43 -45.88
N THR A 484 20.69 -73.15 -46.25
CA THR A 484 21.58 -72.20 -45.58
C THR A 484 20.76 -71.03 -45.01
N CYS A 485 20.86 -70.76 -43.70
CA CYS A 485 20.01 -69.78 -43.02
C CYS A 485 20.64 -68.38 -42.95
N GLU A 486 19.79 -67.34 -43.00
CA GLU A 486 20.15 -65.93 -42.75
C GLU A 486 20.46 -65.69 -41.25
N ASP A 487 21.18 -64.60 -40.95
CA ASP A 487 21.58 -64.24 -39.59
C ASP A 487 20.33 -64.10 -38.67
N GLY A 488 20.39 -64.71 -37.47
CA GLY A 488 19.27 -64.78 -36.51
C GLY A 488 18.46 -66.08 -36.54
N TRP A 489 18.65 -66.94 -37.55
CA TRP A 489 17.89 -68.20 -37.69
C TRP A 489 18.79 -69.45 -37.73
N THR A 490 18.27 -70.56 -37.19
CA THR A 490 18.92 -71.86 -37.12
C THR A 490 17.93 -73.01 -37.35
N GLY A 491 18.41 -74.25 -37.43
CA GLY A 491 17.61 -75.41 -37.81
C GLY A 491 17.87 -75.89 -39.24
N THR A 492 17.47 -77.12 -39.56
CA THR A 492 17.79 -77.75 -40.86
C THR A 492 16.97 -77.19 -42.03
N HIS A 493 15.89 -76.46 -41.72
CA HIS A 493 15.05 -75.74 -42.68
C HIS A 493 14.90 -74.26 -42.30
N CYS A 494 15.82 -73.72 -41.47
CA CYS A 494 15.81 -72.33 -40.99
C CYS A 494 14.56 -71.95 -40.18
N GLU A 495 14.02 -72.90 -39.43
CA GLU A 495 12.73 -72.82 -38.75
C GLU A 495 12.80 -72.31 -37.30
N THR A 496 14.01 -72.17 -36.73
CA THR A 496 14.20 -71.84 -35.31
C THR A 496 14.89 -70.49 -35.16
N ASP A 497 14.29 -69.59 -34.40
CA ASP A 497 14.88 -68.29 -34.03
C ASP A 497 16.00 -68.49 -32.98
N ILE A 498 17.05 -67.68 -33.02
CA ILE A 498 18.18 -67.77 -32.08
C ILE A 498 17.87 -66.92 -30.84
N ASP A 499 17.81 -67.53 -29.65
CA ASP A 499 17.61 -66.78 -28.38
C ASP A 499 18.89 -66.04 -27.99
N GLU A 500 18.94 -64.72 -28.24
CA GLU A 500 20.08 -63.86 -27.94
C GLU A 500 20.25 -63.60 -26.43
N CYS A 501 19.19 -63.74 -25.63
CA CYS A 501 19.22 -63.59 -24.17
C CYS A 501 19.97 -64.72 -23.44
N SER A 502 20.16 -65.86 -24.09
CA SER A 502 20.95 -66.99 -23.56
C SER A 502 22.41 -66.64 -23.22
N SER A 503 22.92 -65.54 -23.79
CA SER A 503 24.27 -65.02 -23.55
C SER A 503 24.40 -64.13 -22.29
N GLN A 504 23.28 -63.85 -21.60
CA GLN A 504 23.17 -62.90 -20.48
C GLN A 504 23.73 -61.50 -20.79
N PRO A 505 23.21 -60.81 -21.81
CA PRO A 505 23.78 -59.55 -22.28
C PRO A 505 23.43 -58.33 -21.41
N CYS A 506 22.38 -58.39 -20.58
CA CYS A 506 21.98 -57.28 -19.69
C CYS A 506 22.80 -57.27 -18.39
N GLY A 507 23.50 -56.17 -18.14
CA GLY A 507 24.27 -55.92 -16.92
C GLY A 507 23.39 -55.57 -15.71
N ASN A 508 24.00 -55.50 -14.52
CA ASN A 508 23.40 -54.97 -13.28
C ASN A 508 21.99 -55.49 -12.94
N GLN A 509 21.80 -56.80 -13.08
CA GLN A 509 20.53 -57.50 -12.80
C GLN A 509 19.35 -57.12 -13.73
N GLY A 510 19.63 -56.46 -14.86
CA GLY A 510 18.63 -56.19 -15.89
C GLY A 510 17.98 -57.46 -16.44
N ILE A 511 16.68 -57.38 -16.72
CA ILE A 511 15.90 -58.49 -17.29
C ILE A 511 16.02 -58.44 -18.80
N CYS A 512 16.56 -59.51 -19.41
CA CYS A 512 16.65 -59.66 -20.86
C CYS A 512 15.37 -60.25 -21.44
N GLN A 513 14.86 -59.65 -22.50
CA GLN A 513 13.76 -60.17 -23.31
C GLN A 513 14.22 -60.34 -24.77
N ASP A 514 14.02 -61.55 -25.28
CA ASP A 514 14.38 -61.98 -26.63
C ASP A 514 13.38 -61.44 -27.66
N GLU A 515 13.86 -60.97 -28.81
CA GLU A 515 13.09 -60.41 -29.92
C GLU A 515 13.56 -61.01 -31.26
N GLU A 516 12.74 -60.94 -32.31
CA GLU A 516 13.10 -61.51 -33.62
C GLU A 516 14.36 -60.81 -34.18
N ASN A 517 15.48 -61.53 -34.23
CA ASN A 517 16.82 -61.03 -34.62
C ASN A 517 17.40 -59.95 -33.68
N GLY A 518 17.20 -60.08 -32.36
CA GLY A 518 17.74 -59.15 -31.36
C GLY A 518 17.23 -59.37 -29.92
N TYR A 519 17.59 -58.48 -29.00
CA TYR A 519 17.10 -58.52 -27.62
C TYR A 519 16.96 -57.12 -27.01
N THR A 520 16.10 -57.00 -26.01
CA THR A 520 15.88 -55.77 -25.24
C THR A 520 16.15 -56.02 -23.75
N CYS A 521 16.88 -55.10 -23.11
CA CYS A 521 17.14 -55.10 -21.67
C CYS A 521 16.21 -54.14 -20.93
N THR A 522 15.57 -54.62 -19.86
CA THR A 522 14.85 -53.78 -18.89
C THR A 522 15.69 -53.64 -17.63
N CYS A 523 16.07 -52.41 -17.27
CA CYS A 523 16.98 -52.12 -16.15
C CYS A 523 16.23 -51.99 -14.82
N GLU A 524 16.87 -52.39 -13.71
CA GLU A 524 16.39 -52.09 -12.36
C GLU A 524 16.59 -50.59 -12.02
N ASP A 525 15.82 -50.08 -11.06
CA ASP A 525 15.89 -48.68 -10.61
C ASP A 525 17.33 -48.27 -10.26
N GLY A 526 17.82 -47.18 -10.87
CA GLY A 526 19.20 -46.67 -10.69
C GLY A 526 20.13 -46.93 -11.89
N TRP A 527 19.73 -47.75 -12.87
CA TRP A 527 20.55 -48.06 -14.06
C TRP A 527 19.86 -47.68 -15.38
N THR A 528 20.66 -47.28 -16.35
CA THR A 528 20.24 -46.89 -17.70
C THR A 528 21.25 -47.38 -18.76
N GLY A 529 20.96 -47.16 -20.04
CA GLY A 529 21.72 -47.70 -21.16
C GLY A 529 21.07 -48.94 -21.79
N THR A 530 21.45 -49.27 -23.02
CA THR A 530 20.81 -50.34 -23.80
C THR A 530 21.09 -51.74 -23.26
N HIS A 531 22.09 -51.87 -22.38
CA HIS A 531 22.46 -53.10 -21.70
C HIS A 531 22.52 -52.90 -20.17
N CYS A 532 21.87 -51.86 -19.65
CA CYS A 532 21.88 -51.48 -18.22
C CYS A 532 23.29 -51.24 -17.65
N GLU A 533 24.20 -50.76 -18.49
CA GLU A 533 25.62 -50.58 -18.20
C GLU A 533 25.98 -49.23 -17.57
N THR A 534 25.03 -48.28 -17.57
CA THR A 534 25.27 -46.90 -17.13
C THR A 534 24.52 -46.64 -15.83
N ASP A 535 25.25 -46.23 -14.79
CA ASP A 535 24.68 -45.77 -13.53
C ASP A 535 24.01 -44.40 -13.74
N ILE A 536 22.84 -44.17 -13.11
CA ILE A 536 22.13 -42.89 -13.21
C ILE A 536 22.76 -41.90 -12.24
N ASP A 537 23.36 -40.81 -12.74
CA ASP A 537 23.90 -39.73 -11.89
C ASP A 537 22.75 -38.94 -11.25
N GLU A 538 22.37 -39.28 -10.02
CA GLU A 538 21.26 -38.64 -9.30
C GLU A 538 21.60 -37.21 -8.85
N CYS A 539 22.89 -36.84 -8.81
CA CYS A 539 23.34 -35.50 -8.47
C CYS A 539 23.05 -34.46 -9.57
N THR A 540 22.79 -34.88 -10.81
CA THR A 540 22.37 -33.97 -11.90
C THR A 540 21.05 -33.24 -11.59
N SER A 541 20.20 -33.82 -10.75
CA SER A 541 18.92 -33.22 -10.33
C SER A 541 19.05 -32.15 -9.23
N GLN A 542 20.27 -31.88 -8.76
CA GLN A 542 20.58 -31.01 -7.61
C GLN A 542 19.77 -31.34 -6.34
N PRO A 543 19.85 -32.58 -5.84
CA PRO A 543 18.99 -33.03 -4.75
C PRO A 543 19.44 -32.57 -3.34
N CYS A 544 20.67 -32.07 -3.18
CA CYS A 544 21.17 -31.55 -1.90
C CYS A 544 20.83 -30.07 -1.74
N GLY A 545 20.04 -29.74 -0.72
CA GLY A 545 19.65 -28.37 -0.39
C GLY A 545 20.79 -27.55 0.25
N ASN A 546 20.59 -26.25 0.40
CA ASN A 546 21.44 -25.35 1.21
C ASN A 546 22.94 -25.41 0.89
N GLN A 547 23.28 -25.47 -0.41
CA GLN A 547 24.66 -25.54 -0.92
C GLN A 547 25.42 -26.82 -0.52
N GLY A 548 24.71 -27.88 -0.09
CA GLY A 548 25.29 -29.19 0.17
C GLY A 548 25.95 -29.79 -1.07
N ASN A 549 27.12 -30.41 -0.89
CA ASN A 549 27.84 -31.05 -1.97
C ASN A 549 27.32 -32.47 -2.18
N CYS A 550 26.73 -32.70 -3.35
CA CYS A 550 26.20 -33.99 -3.75
C CYS A 550 27.33 -34.90 -4.26
N GLN A 551 27.40 -36.11 -3.73
CA GLN A 551 28.26 -37.17 -4.23
C GLN A 551 27.39 -38.33 -4.70
N ASP A 552 27.53 -38.65 -5.98
CA ASP A 552 26.88 -39.77 -6.64
C ASP A 552 27.47 -41.10 -6.13
N GLU A 553 26.60 -42.06 -5.83
CA GLU A 553 26.92 -43.41 -5.34
C GLU A 553 26.20 -44.46 -6.20
N GLU A 554 26.70 -45.69 -6.22
CA GLU A 554 26.07 -46.78 -6.98
C GLU A 554 24.65 -47.05 -6.41
N ASN A 555 23.61 -46.78 -7.22
CA ASN A 555 22.18 -46.76 -6.82
C ASN A 555 21.77 -45.68 -5.79
N GLY A 556 22.33 -44.47 -5.84
CA GLY A 556 21.84 -43.34 -5.06
C GLY A 556 22.85 -42.20 -4.91
N TYR A 557 22.62 -41.32 -3.94
CA TYR A 557 23.52 -40.19 -3.69
C TYR A 557 23.65 -39.91 -2.20
N THR A 558 24.80 -39.36 -1.81
CA THR A 558 25.03 -38.81 -0.47
C THR A 558 25.27 -37.31 -0.52
N CYS A 559 24.60 -36.58 0.38
CA CYS A 559 24.82 -35.16 0.57
C CYS A 559 25.82 -34.92 1.70
N THR A 560 26.87 -34.15 1.41
CA THR A 560 27.75 -33.60 2.44
C THR A 560 27.36 -32.15 2.71
N CYS A 561 26.85 -31.89 3.90
CA CYS A 561 26.33 -30.59 4.29
C CYS A 561 27.44 -29.63 4.71
N GLU A 562 27.29 -28.35 4.38
CA GLU A 562 28.15 -27.30 4.93
C GLU A 562 27.89 -27.10 6.43
N ASP A 563 28.85 -26.49 7.12
CA ASP A 563 28.74 -26.18 8.55
C ASP A 563 27.41 -25.44 8.83
N GLY A 564 26.66 -25.88 9.85
CA GLY A 564 25.33 -25.35 10.21
C GLY A 564 24.14 -26.18 9.70
N TRP A 565 24.34 -27.17 8.83
CA TRP A 565 23.25 -27.97 8.27
C TRP A 565 23.42 -29.48 8.50
N THR A 566 22.30 -30.19 8.64
CA THR A 566 22.20 -31.64 8.86
C THR A 566 20.99 -32.23 8.13
N GLY A 567 20.78 -33.54 8.24
CA GLY A 567 19.78 -34.27 7.45
C GLY A 567 20.39 -34.97 6.24
N THR A 568 19.63 -35.87 5.61
CA THR A 568 20.15 -36.70 4.50
C THR A 568 20.25 -35.95 3.18
N HIS A 569 19.59 -34.79 3.09
CA HIS A 569 19.59 -33.87 1.95
C HIS A 569 20.00 -32.44 2.35
N CYS A 570 20.63 -32.28 3.52
CA CYS A 570 21.02 -30.98 4.09
C CYS A 570 19.85 -30.02 4.31
N GLU A 571 18.68 -30.59 4.60
CA GLU A 571 17.40 -29.90 4.72
C GLU A 571 17.12 -29.38 6.14
N THR A 572 17.92 -29.80 7.13
CA THR A 572 17.68 -29.47 8.54
C THR A 572 18.78 -28.53 9.03
N ASP A 573 18.38 -27.36 9.50
CA ASP A 573 19.26 -26.41 10.19
C ASP A 573 19.68 -26.98 11.56
N ILE A 574 20.94 -26.81 11.95
CA ILE A 574 21.47 -27.30 13.23
C ILE A 574 21.11 -26.30 14.34
N ASP A 575 20.32 -26.71 15.32
CA ASP A 575 20.03 -25.86 16.49
C ASP A 575 21.28 -25.68 17.37
N GLU A 576 22.01 -24.57 17.18
CA GLU A 576 23.23 -24.26 17.91
C GLU A 576 22.96 -23.86 19.37
N CYS A 577 21.73 -23.47 19.69
CA CYS A 577 21.30 -23.12 21.05
C CYS A 577 21.27 -24.32 22.00
N THR A 578 21.20 -25.55 21.48
CA THR A 578 21.32 -26.78 22.29
C THR A 578 22.64 -26.88 23.07
N SER A 579 23.70 -26.24 22.58
CA SER A 579 25.02 -26.21 23.23
C SER A 579 25.13 -25.21 24.39
N GLN A 580 24.06 -24.43 24.65
CA GLN A 580 24.01 -23.31 25.59
C GLN A 580 25.13 -22.28 25.42
N PRO A 581 25.27 -21.68 24.22
CA PRO A 581 26.39 -20.80 23.91
C PRO A 581 26.28 -19.40 24.56
N CYS A 582 25.09 -18.96 24.96
CA CYS A 582 24.86 -17.66 25.60
C CYS A 582 25.15 -17.73 27.11
N GLY A 583 26.17 -16.99 27.57
CA GLY A 583 26.54 -16.90 28.97
C GLY A 583 25.58 -16.07 29.83
N ASN A 584 25.74 -16.13 31.15
CA ASN A 584 25.06 -15.24 32.13
C ASN A 584 23.53 -15.14 31.97
N GLN A 585 22.86 -16.27 31.72
CA GLN A 585 21.40 -16.35 31.54
C GLN A 585 20.86 -15.62 30.29
N GLY A 586 21.71 -15.34 29.30
CA GLY A 586 21.27 -14.86 27.99
C GLY A 586 20.37 -15.88 27.29
N ASN A 587 19.33 -15.38 26.63
CA ASN A 587 18.39 -16.18 25.86
C ASN A 587 18.97 -16.41 24.45
N CYS A 588 19.20 -17.67 24.10
CA CYS A 588 19.71 -18.06 22.79
C CYS A 588 18.55 -18.20 21.81
N GLN A 589 18.67 -17.56 20.65
CA GLN A 589 17.75 -17.72 19.53
C GLN A 589 18.53 -18.32 18.36
N ASP A 590 18.01 -19.45 17.88
CA ASP A 590 18.53 -20.16 16.72
C ASP A 590 18.17 -19.39 15.44
N GLU A 591 19.11 -19.25 14.52
CA GLU A 591 18.98 -18.57 13.25
C GLU A 591 19.50 -19.47 12.12
N GLU A 592 19.05 -19.25 10.89
CA GLU A 592 19.47 -20.06 9.76
C GLU A 592 21.00 -19.99 9.56
N ASN A 593 21.71 -21.10 9.82
CA ASN A 593 23.17 -21.19 9.87
C ASN A 593 23.83 -20.32 10.97
N GLY A 594 23.27 -20.29 12.18
CA GLY A 594 23.90 -19.66 13.34
C GLY A 594 22.96 -19.39 14.52
N TYR A 595 23.40 -18.57 15.46
CA TYR A 595 22.57 -18.19 16.61
C TYR A 595 22.86 -16.78 17.09
N THR A 596 21.87 -16.15 17.70
CA THR A 596 22.01 -14.88 18.40
C THR A 596 21.70 -14.98 19.88
N CYS A 597 22.47 -14.25 20.69
CA CYS A 597 22.25 -14.16 22.12
C CYS A 597 21.59 -12.84 22.48
N THR A 598 20.41 -12.91 23.10
CA THR A 598 19.77 -11.75 23.74
C THR A 598 20.11 -11.74 25.23
N CYS A 599 20.80 -10.69 25.66
CA CYS A 599 21.31 -10.58 27.03
C CYS A 599 20.29 -9.93 27.97
N GLU A 600 20.16 -10.46 29.19
CA GLU A 600 19.36 -9.83 30.25
C GLU A 600 19.96 -8.49 30.72
N ASP A 601 19.10 -7.63 31.28
CA ASP A 601 19.42 -6.28 31.73
C ASP A 601 20.71 -6.21 32.56
N GLY A 602 21.73 -5.54 32.04
CA GLY A 602 23.02 -5.41 32.69
C GLY A 602 24.15 -6.25 32.08
N TRP A 603 23.90 -7.00 30.99
CA TRP A 603 24.94 -7.71 30.23
C TRP A 603 24.91 -7.33 28.74
N THR A 604 26.09 -7.28 28.10
CA THR A 604 26.32 -6.99 26.69
C THR A 604 27.45 -7.87 26.12
N GLY A 605 27.63 -7.91 24.81
CA GLY A 605 28.57 -8.82 24.12
C GLY A 605 27.83 -9.83 23.25
N THR A 606 28.53 -10.47 22.30
CA THR A 606 27.89 -11.39 21.33
C THR A 606 27.48 -12.72 21.96
N HIS A 607 28.00 -13.05 23.14
CA HIS A 607 27.65 -14.22 23.94
C HIS A 607 27.28 -13.84 25.39
N CYS A 608 26.85 -12.60 25.62
CA CYS A 608 26.48 -12.06 26.94
C CYS A 608 27.58 -12.13 28.01
N GLU A 609 28.83 -12.00 27.57
CA GLU A 609 30.05 -12.15 28.37
C GLU A 609 30.48 -10.88 29.12
N THR A 610 29.89 -9.72 28.81
CA THR A 610 30.33 -8.40 29.31
C THR A 610 29.29 -7.77 30.22
N LEU A 611 29.66 -7.26 31.39
CA LEU A 611 28.71 -6.58 32.31
C LEU A 611 28.54 -5.10 31.91
N HIS A 612 27.31 -4.68 31.61
CA HIS A 612 26.96 -3.30 31.28
C HIS A 612 27.11 -2.37 32.51
N PRO A 613 27.78 -1.20 32.41
CA PRO A 613 28.11 -0.35 33.57
C PRO A 613 26.93 0.30 34.30
N SER A 614 25.68 0.08 33.89
CA SER A 614 24.52 0.85 34.37
C SER A 614 23.79 0.25 35.58
N VAL A 615 24.19 -0.92 36.09
CA VAL A 615 23.55 -1.54 37.27
C VAL A 615 24.44 -1.40 38.51
N LEU A 616 24.68 -0.15 38.92
CA LEU A 616 25.12 0.18 40.27
C LEU A 616 24.47 1.51 40.67
N ALA A 617 23.69 1.46 41.77
CA ALA A 617 23.16 2.56 42.57
C ALA A 617 21.68 2.94 42.36
N LEU A 618 20.78 2.08 42.86
CA LEU A 618 19.63 2.57 43.64
C LEU A 618 20.12 2.81 45.07
N GLY A 619 20.25 4.08 45.47
CA GLY A 619 20.74 4.43 46.79
C GLY A 619 20.75 5.93 47.11
N LYS A 620 19.58 6.45 47.45
CA LYS A 620 19.28 7.53 48.44
C LYS A 620 19.85 8.96 48.26
N ASP A 621 18.87 9.87 48.30
CA ASP A 621 18.83 11.15 49.03
C ASP A 621 19.95 12.19 48.77
N SER A 622 19.62 13.22 47.99
CA SER A 622 20.34 14.50 48.05
C SER A 622 19.41 15.68 47.75
N THR A 623 19.17 16.46 48.80
CA THR A 623 18.51 17.76 48.82
C THR A 623 19.46 18.86 48.32
N CYS A 624 18.94 19.82 47.54
CA CYS A 624 19.65 21.06 47.22
C CYS A 624 18.91 22.27 47.81
N SER A 625 19.65 23.12 48.52
CA SER A 625 19.21 24.40 49.06
C SER A 625 19.57 25.51 48.08
N ASP A 626 18.63 26.40 47.78
CA ASP A 626 19.01 27.75 47.36
C ASP A 626 19.36 28.57 48.62
N GLY A 627 20.05 29.69 48.43
CA GLY A 627 20.51 30.54 49.54
C GLY A 627 19.40 31.28 50.30
N LEU A 628 18.12 30.88 50.21
CA LEU A 628 16.99 31.51 50.91
C LEU A 628 16.01 30.53 51.61
N GLY A 629 16.19 29.20 51.50
CA GLY A 629 15.66 28.26 52.49
C GLY A 629 14.20 27.82 52.34
N LEU A 630 13.72 27.58 51.12
CA LEU A 630 12.46 26.83 50.86
C LEU A 630 12.72 25.60 49.97
N ASN A 631 12.27 24.42 50.42
CA ASN A 631 12.44 23.14 49.72
C ASN A 631 11.25 22.86 48.78
N TYR A 632 11.51 22.51 47.52
CA TYR A 632 10.48 22.05 46.57
C TYR A 632 10.78 20.64 46.06
N THR A 633 9.72 19.84 45.90
CA THR A 633 9.71 18.55 45.20
C THR A 633 8.75 18.68 44.03
N LEU A 634 9.21 18.45 42.80
CA LEU A 634 8.35 18.36 41.61
C LEU A 634 8.52 16.99 40.93
N PRO A 635 7.44 16.41 40.38
CA PRO A 635 7.44 15.06 39.85
C PRO A 635 7.99 15.06 38.42
N MET A 636 8.89 14.12 38.11
CA MET A 636 9.23 13.82 36.72
C MET A 636 8.10 13.01 36.09
N PHE A 637 7.41 13.62 35.12
CA PHE A 637 6.72 12.91 34.05
C PHE A 637 7.69 12.74 32.87
N GLU A 638 7.90 11.46 32.54
CA GLU A 638 7.97 10.78 31.24
C GLU A 638 8.18 11.52 29.89
N VAL A 639 9.06 10.89 29.10
CA VAL A 639 8.97 10.61 27.64
C VAL A 639 9.28 11.75 26.67
N CYS A 640 10.41 11.61 25.96
CA CYS A 640 10.66 12.27 24.68
C CYS A 640 9.64 11.77 23.64
N ARG A 641 8.80 12.66 23.08
CA ARG A 641 8.02 12.35 21.87
C ARG A 641 8.78 12.83 20.65
N GLU A 642 9.03 11.91 19.72
CA GLU A 642 9.59 12.20 18.40
C GLU A 642 8.45 12.58 17.44
N ARG A 643 8.67 13.59 16.58
CA ARG A 643 7.81 13.89 15.43
C ARG A 643 8.66 13.91 14.15
N PRO A 644 8.14 13.41 13.02
CA PRO A 644 8.80 13.55 11.73
C PRO A 644 8.68 14.99 11.22
N ASP A 645 9.76 15.51 10.64
CA ASP A 645 9.72 16.77 9.89
C ASP A 645 9.19 16.58 8.46
N GLU A 646 9.14 17.68 7.70
CA GLU A 646 8.59 17.79 6.33
C GLU A 646 9.25 16.82 5.31
N ASN A 647 10.33 16.12 5.70
CA ASN A 647 11.03 15.14 4.88
C ASN A 647 11.12 13.75 5.56
N GLY A 648 10.35 13.49 6.61
CA GLY A 648 10.24 12.17 7.25
C GLY A 648 11.38 11.79 8.21
N LYS A 649 12.19 12.75 8.69
CA LYS A 649 13.25 12.46 9.67
C LYS A 649 12.80 12.79 11.10
N MET A 650 13.03 11.88 12.05
CA MET A 650 12.69 12.07 13.47
C MET A 650 13.57 13.15 14.10
N VAL A 651 12.95 14.19 14.69
CA VAL A 651 13.66 15.28 15.37
C VAL A 651 13.10 15.49 16.79
N ALA A 652 13.98 15.56 17.78
CA ALA A 652 13.61 15.88 19.16
C ALA A 652 13.41 17.41 19.32
N THR A 653 12.21 17.83 19.76
CA THR A 653 11.93 19.22 20.11
C THR A 653 11.84 19.39 21.63
N ILE A 654 12.48 20.43 22.17
CA ILE A 654 12.42 20.81 23.59
C ILE A 654 11.34 21.90 23.76
N PRO A 655 10.48 21.87 24.79
CA PRO A 655 9.55 22.95 25.07
C PRO A 655 10.32 24.24 25.41
N LYS A 656 9.86 25.35 24.83
CA LYS A 656 10.45 26.68 25.03
C LYS A 656 10.14 27.19 26.43
N ILE A 657 11.11 27.20 27.34
CA ILE A 657 11.00 27.91 28.61
C ILE A 657 11.30 29.39 28.36
N ILE A 658 10.29 30.24 28.57
CA ILE A 658 10.41 31.70 28.57
C ILE A 658 11.04 32.12 29.89
N LEU A 659 12.25 32.68 29.87
CA LEU A 659 12.85 33.38 31.00
C LEU A 659 12.72 34.89 30.79
N ARG A 660 12.11 35.59 31.75
CA ARG A 660 12.18 37.06 31.89
C ARG A 660 13.65 37.48 32.07
N ARG A 661 14.06 38.56 31.41
CA ARG A 661 15.18 39.41 31.87
C ARG A 661 14.62 40.73 32.39
N GLY A 662 15.12 41.13 33.56
CA GLY A 662 14.87 42.43 34.16
C GLY A 662 15.79 43.48 33.56
N ASP A 663 15.36 44.07 32.45
CA ASP A 663 15.76 45.39 31.96
C ASP A 663 14.93 45.72 30.70
N GLY A 664 13.91 46.55 30.86
CA GLY A 664 12.94 46.86 29.81
C GLY A 664 13.58 47.45 28.54
N SER A 665 13.63 46.65 27.46
CA SER A 665 13.48 47.05 26.04
C SER A 665 13.51 45.81 25.11
N CYS A 666 12.63 45.76 24.10
CA CYS A 666 12.62 44.72 23.05
C CYS A 666 13.67 44.99 21.95
N PRO A 667 14.14 43.96 21.23
CA PRO A 667 13.88 43.99 19.79
C PRO A 667 13.56 42.64 19.12
N ASN A 668 12.62 42.76 18.17
CA ASN A 668 12.30 42.01 16.96
C ASN A 668 13.09 40.74 16.55
N SER A 669 12.28 39.74 16.23
CA SER A 669 12.39 38.74 15.14
C SER A 669 13.71 38.64 14.35
N GLY A 670 14.31 37.45 14.40
CA GLY A 670 15.32 37.01 13.44
C GLY A 670 15.43 35.49 13.39
N ARG A 671 15.05 34.88 12.26
CA ARG A 671 15.39 33.48 11.94
C ARG A 671 16.89 33.39 11.68
N ALA A 672 17.60 32.54 12.42
CA ALA A 672 18.98 32.15 12.10
C ALA A 672 19.00 30.70 11.59
N ARG A 673 19.25 30.53 10.29
CA ARG A 673 19.71 29.24 9.74
C ARG A 673 21.15 29.02 10.19
N LEU A 674 21.41 27.92 10.89
CA LEU A 674 22.77 27.44 11.15
C LEU A 674 22.99 26.13 10.41
N SER A 675 23.70 26.24 9.29
CA SER A 675 24.35 25.14 8.61
C SER A 675 25.61 24.73 9.37
N GLY A 676 25.82 23.41 9.51
CA GLY A 676 27.10 22.84 9.90
C GLY A 676 27.11 22.20 11.27
N TYR A 677 27.08 20.87 11.28
CA TYR A 677 27.52 20.04 12.40
C TYR A 677 28.93 20.46 12.86
N ARG A 678 29.08 20.76 14.15
CA ARG A 678 30.32 20.51 14.89
C ARG A 678 29.95 19.88 16.23
N GLN A 679 30.57 18.73 16.51
CA GLN A 679 30.52 18.07 17.82
C GLN A 679 30.84 19.08 18.93
N CYS A 680 30.00 19.13 19.96
CA CYS A 680 30.30 19.83 21.20
C CYS A 680 31.44 19.08 21.93
N ARG A 681 32.67 19.56 21.80
CA ARG A 681 33.77 19.21 22.73
C ARG A 681 33.65 20.12 23.96
N PHE A 682 33.39 19.53 25.12
CA PHE A 682 33.61 20.19 26.41
C PHE A 682 35.11 20.20 26.73
N PRO A 683 35.63 21.21 27.46
CA PRO A 683 37.02 21.21 27.89
C PRO A 683 37.21 20.16 28.99
N ASP A 684 38.09 19.19 28.73
CA ASP A 684 38.53 18.18 29.70
C ASP A 684 39.23 18.90 30.87
N PHE A 685 38.66 18.81 32.07
CA PHE A 685 39.25 19.36 33.28
C PHE A 685 40.23 18.32 33.81
N ASN A 686 41.51 18.65 34.02
CA ASN A 686 42.44 17.65 34.56
C ASN A 686 42.14 17.42 36.06
N GLU A 687 41.38 16.37 36.36
CA GLU A 687 40.95 16.04 37.72
C GLU A 687 42.10 15.47 38.57
N CYS A 688 43.21 15.06 37.94
CA CYS A 688 44.44 14.65 38.63
C CYS A 688 45.36 15.80 39.07
N ALA A 689 45.02 17.06 38.79
CA ALA A 689 45.87 18.22 39.09
C ALA A 689 46.23 18.39 40.58
N SER A 690 45.44 17.81 41.50
CA SER A 690 45.68 17.85 42.95
C SER A 690 46.11 16.50 43.56
N ASN A 691 46.31 15.47 42.73
CA ASN A 691 46.46 14.06 43.10
C ASN A 691 45.51 13.61 44.23
N PRO A 692 44.23 13.35 43.91
CA PRO A 692 43.22 12.91 44.88
C PRO A 692 43.44 11.50 45.48
N CYS A 693 44.39 10.73 44.94
CA CYS A 693 44.71 9.37 45.38
C CYS A 693 45.53 9.36 46.68
N ARG A 694 45.11 8.53 47.65
CA ARG A 694 45.74 8.42 48.98
C ARG A 694 46.69 7.23 49.06
N ASN A 695 47.45 7.15 50.15
CA ASN A 695 48.34 6.02 50.48
C ASN A 695 49.34 5.64 49.37
N GLY A 696 49.81 6.63 48.61
CA GLY A 696 50.79 6.45 47.54
C GLY A 696 50.20 5.93 46.22
N GLY A 697 48.88 5.96 46.05
CA GLY A 697 48.22 5.66 44.78
C GLY A 697 48.53 6.70 43.69
N THR A 698 48.54 6.24 42.44
CA THR A 698 48.87 7.08 41.27
C THR A 698 47.59 7.47 40.53
N CYS A 699 47.40 8.77 40.26
CA CYS A 699 46.21 9.29 39.58
C CYS A 699 46.39 9.30 38.07
N THR A 700 45.39 8.80 37.34
CA THR A 700 45.27 8.88 35.88
C THR A 700 43.97 9.59 35.51
N ASP A 701 44.09 10.59 34.65
CA ASP A 701 43.01 11.47 34.17
C ASP A 701 42.27 10.79 33.00
N ASP A 702 40.94 10.75 33.04
CA ASP A 702 40.05 10.14 32.04
C ASP A 702 38.86 11.10 31.80
N VAL A 703 38.14 10.97 30.69
CA VAL A 703 37.17 11.99 30.28
C VAL A 703 36.05 12.17 31.32
N ASN A 704 36.06 13.31 32.03
CA ASN A 704 35.19 13.70 33.17
C ASN A 704 35.36 12.88 34.48
N ARG A 705 36.50 12.19 34.70
CA ARG A 705 36.78 11.49 35.97
C ARG A 705 38.27 11.15 36.11
N TYR A 706 38.74 11.03 37.36
CA TYR A 706 40.06 10.46 37.64
C TYR A 706 39.98 9.02 38.15
N LEU A 707 41.03 8.23 37.88
CA LEU A 707 41.20 6.88 38.39
C LEU A 707 42.46 6.79 39.26
N CYS A 708 42.35 6.15 40.43
CA CYS A 708 43.48 5.90 41.31
C CYS A 708 43.98 4.46 41.21
N GLN A 709 45.22 4.27 40.79
CA GLN A 709 45.91 2.99 40.89
C GLN A 709 46.55 2.84 42.27
N CYS A 710 46.01 1.92 43.06
CA CYS A 710 46.44 1.69 44.44
C CYS A 710 47.64 0.75 44.51
N MET A 711 48.53 0.98 45.49
CA MET A 711 49.62 0.06 45.77
C MET A 711 49.10 -1.20 46.46
N ALA A 712 49.82 -2.32 46.29
CA ALA A 712 49.45 -3.62 46.86
C ALA A 712 49.14 -3.52 48.37
N GLY A 713 47.97 -4.05 48.76
CA GLY A 713 47.44 -3.93 50.13
C GLY A 713 46.50 -2.74 50.35
N TRP A 714 46.16 -1.97 49.30
CA TRP A 714 45.19 -0.87 49.37
C TRP A 714 44.19 -0.92 48.20
N ALA A 715 42.93 -0.60 48.48
CA ALA A 715 41.82 -0.62 47.53
C ALA A 715 40.86 0.59 47.72
N GLY A 716 39.85 0.69 46.87
CA GLY A 716 38.83 1.76 46.87
C GLY A 716 39.15 2.92 45.93
N VAL A 717 38.13 3.74 45.64
CA VAL A 717 38.14 4.76 44.56
C VAL A 717 39.34 5.72 44.63
N ASN A 718 39.81 6.05 45.85
CA ASN A 718 40.98 6.91 46.07
C ASN A 718 42.06 6.20 46.92
N CYS A 719 42.12 4.86 46.91
CA CYS A 719 43.09 4.06 47.68
C CYS A 719 43.03 4.25 49.20
N GLN A 720 41.84 4.50 49.74
CA GLN A 720 41.62 4.76 51.16
C GLN A 720 41.42 3.50 52.02
N ILE A 721 41.18 2.34 51.41
CA ILE A 721 40.85 1.08 52.11
C ILE A 721 42.11 0.23 52.20
N SER A 722 42.48 -0.24 53.39
CA SER A 722 43.54 -1.24 53.55
C SER A 722 42.95 -2.62 53.30
N GLU A 723 43.59 -3.41 52.44
CA GLU A 723 43.28 -4.83 52.25
C GLU A 723 43.91 -5.70 53.34
#